data_AF-A0A6P4XWX8-F1
#
_entry.id   AF-A0A6P4XWX8-F1
#
_cell.length_a   1.000
_cell.length_b   1.000
_cell.length_c   1.000
_cell.angle_alpha   90.00
_cell.angle_beta   90.00
_cell.angle_gamma   90.00
#
_symmetry.space_group_name_H-M   'P 1'
#
loop_
_entity.id
_entity.type
_entity.pdbx_description
1 polymer ?
#
loop_
_entity_poly.entity_id
_entity_poly.type
_entity_poly.pdbx_seq_one_letter_code
_entity_poly.pdbx_strand_id
1 'polypeptide(L)'
;MLFYTGPVLLLLVLGGSTVESLPEQTCLQYAEDGNCDFYTGCLEAKYSCGAKGYPVGYGHRYCTRFSTYYNEFNDEGKAWIDDVRRCLMNALVPIYKSNSYSCDEVKTLAFTSHPTCYTESGDRFCKVEIFWSNRLALLEVFEADDFLGEDSALAIEQILMTGLQCLCDYGVADEMHRLVDATSDVWTKVLDFTTQLWRDGPVEAIQADCEDKALQGDCDFYTCLERRHPCGLKGFALREGRTLCEALKKKKGLFNAQGQAWVTEFTKCLTRSLLPKYREESISCRHIHNFGYRAQDSCFIDTGICDLVEDNQNEFALWYISNDVEDSRFQLELSTILCRCNKYEGGSRYRLKYSSELGIHLKQKAPVVDQSSPADLPCTSQGGTCQDYTVRTCLAGYETNKCGGNALRRCCLQCDSTCQSNHQTWSAGDSSCSNAGGQCKMDSNFCHGQYRTGMCGGPAGRTCCVPGPGGSSSGSGDSGSTGSGHGNYGNIMNVDTTGASETTARQDENAKHLIGVPASQQLARNDLSRLNNYKSQIEEVATDKNMDPAIIAAIISRESRAGNVLDANGWGDEGNGFGLMQVDKRYHTPVGEFDSTEHMKQGTQILIDTINCVKNRHSDWTAEMALKGGISGYNAGCDNVQTYEGMDVGTTFDDYANDVVARAQWLRGQGFGQGTADSSCTVRPYSNTRFVGDPIHVEDGFRGSMDTINTAAAECNVKVYITHSWRKVGEIIPGAIVTPASRSNHFVGHAIDMNVQRPDESLCNSSCLRGQSDSDATCFIGKVRAAGLTWGGVWSTPDPVHIDDRLNQNTAVYDTMVDRLQRACQHIPMT
;
A
#
# COMPACT_ATOMS: atom_id res chain seq x y z
N MET A 1 35.82 -62.66 -65.19
CA MET A 1 34.77 -61.76 -65.72
C MET A 1 33.78 -61.49 -64.58
N LEU A 2 33.51 -60.20 -64.36
CA LEU A 2 32.38 -59.59 -63.65
C LEU A 2 32.36 -59.65 -62.09
N PHE A 3 32.81 -58.51 -61.56
CA PHE A 3 32.56 -57.82 -60.30
C PHE A 3 31.30 -58.19 -59.50
N TYR A 4 31.42 -58.26 -58.17
CA TYR A 4 30.64 -57.45 -57.21
C TYR A 4 31.38 -57.41 -55.85
N THR A 5 31.51 -56.20 -55.33
CA THR A 5 32.32 -55.75 -54.19
C THR A 5 31.71 -56.13 -52.84
N GLY A 6 32.55 -56.56 -51.89
CA GLY A 6 32.17 -56.71 -50.48
C GLY A 6 32.00 -55.35 -49.79
N PRO A 7 31.20 -55.28 -48.70
CA PRO A 7 30.96 -54.02 -48.01
C PRO A 7 32.20 -53.64 -47.19
N VAL A 8 32.81 -52.51 -47.55
CA VAL A 8 33.75 -51.78 -46.71
C VAL A 8 32.94 -51.15 -45.58
N LEU A 9 33.24 -51.56 -44.35
CA LEU A 9 32.72 -50.97 -43.13
C LEU A 9 33.27 -49.54 -43.02
N LEU A 10 32.44 -48.56 -43.36
CA LEU A 10 32.74 -47.14 -43.23
C LEU A 10 32.75 -46.79 -41.73
N LEU A 11 33.95 -46.67 -41.15
CA LEU A 11 34.18 -45.98 -39.88
C LEU A 11 33.84 -44.50 -40.10
N LEU A 12 32.59 -44.12 -39.82
CA LEU A 12 32.20 -42.73 -39.64
C LEU A 12 32.91 -42.22 -38.39
N VAL A 13 33.95 -41.43 -38.61
CA VAL A 13 34.42 -40.43 -37.66
C VAL A 13 33.27 -39.45 -37.47
N LEU A 14 32.41 -39.71 -36.48
CA LEU A 14 31.60 -38.65 -35.91
C LEU A 14 32.58 -37.73 -35.19
N GLY A 15 32.89 -36.60 -35.81
CA GLY A 15 33.55 -35.49 -35.15
C GLY A 15 32.71 -35.13 -33.93
N GLY A 16 33.15 -35.59 -32.76
CA GLY A 16 32.78 -34.95 -31.52
C GLY A 16 33.33 -33.54 -31.61
N SER A 17 32.44 -32.57 -31.78
CA SER A 17 32.76 -31.17 -31.52
C SER A 17 33.14 -31.08 -30.05
N THR A 18 34.42 -31.26 -29.74
CA THR A 18 34.98 -30.75 -28.48
C THR A 18 34.78 -29.25 -28.56
N VAL A 19 33.82 -28.73 -27.80
CA VAL A 19 33.71 -27.29 -27.57
C VAL A 19 35.04 -26.90 -26.91
N GLU A 20 35.96 -26.30 -27.67
CA GLU A 20 37.19 -25.77 -27.10
C GLU A 20 36.78 -24.69 -26.08
N SER A 21 37.10 -24.92 -24.81
CA SER A 21 36.89 -23.93 -23.76
C SER A 21 37.66 -22.67 -24.08
N LEU A 22 37.02 -21.51 -24.01
CA LEU A 22 37.68 -20.23 -24.26
C LEU A 22 38.90 -20.07 -23.32
N PRO A 23 40.00 -19.44 -23.80
CA PRO A 23 41.14 -19.14 -22.96
C PRO A 23 40.73 -18.29 -21.75
N GLU A 24 41.29 -18.59 -20.56
CA GLU A 24 40.98 -17.86 -19.32
C GLU A 24 41.12 -16.34 -19.48
N GLN A 25 42.18 -15.90 -20.18
CA GLN A 25 42.42 -14.49 -20.46
C GLN A 25 41.28 -13.82 -21.25
N THR A 26 40.64 -14.56 -22.16
CA THR A 26 39.49 -14.07 -22.93
C THR A 26 38.28 -13.88 -22.02
N CYS A 27 38.06 -14.79 -21.08
CA CYS A 27 36.97 -14.70 -20.11
C CYS A 27 37.16 -13.55 -19.10
N LEU A 28 38.39 -13.33 -18.65
CA LEU A 28 38.72 -12.17 -17.80
C LEU A 28 38.53 -10.86 -18.56
N GLN A 29 38.91 -10.81 -19.84
CA GLN A 29 38.69 -9.63 -20.68
C GLN A 29 37.20 -9.36 -20.89
N TYR A 30 36.39 -10.41 -21.13
CA TYR A 30 34.94 -10.24 -21.27
C TYR A 30 34.31 -9.65 -20.00
N ALA A 31 34.78 -10.05 -18.81
CA ALA A 31 34.31 -9.45 -17.57
C ALA A 31 34.75 -7.99 -17.42
N GLU A 32 36.00 -7.67 -17.77
CA GLU A 32 36.54 -6.30 -17.73
C GLU A 32 35.81 -5.35 -18.68
N ASP A 33 35.44 -5.84 -19.86
CA ASP A 33 34.76 -5.06 -20.90
C ASP A 33 33.24 -4.98 -20.70
N GLY A 34 32.66 -5.78 -19.79
CA GLY A 34 31.21 -5.89 -19.64
C GLY A 34 30.53 -6.63 -20.80
N ASN A 35 31.26 -7.54 -21.47
CA ASN A 35 30.77 -8.33 -22.61
C ASN A 35 29.87 -9.49 -22.16
N CYS A 36 28.64 -9.54 -22.68
CA CYS A 36 27.64 -10.55 -22.31
C CYS A 36 28.07 -11.99 -22.58
N ASP A 37 29.02 -12.22 -23.51
CA ASP A 37 29.58 -13.54 -23.79
C ASP A 37 30.31 -14.16 -22.58
N PHE A 38 30.66 -13.35 -21.57
CA PHE A 38 31.17 -13.86 -20.28
C PHE A 38 30.19 -14.86 -19.65
N TYR A 39 28.89 -14.63 -19.74
CA TYR A 39 27.90 -15.48 -19.09
C TYR A 39 27.75 -16.84 -19.79
N THR A 40 27.65 -16.87 -21.12
CA THR A 40 27.42 -18.10 -21.90
C THR A 40 28.72 -18.81 -22.27
N GLY A 41 29.74 -18.07 -22.69
CA GLY A 41 31.02 -18.60 -23.14
C GLY A 41 31.97 -18.98 -22.01
N CYS A 42 31.80 -18.42 -20.80
CA CYS A 42 32.70 -18.64 -19.68
C CYS A 42 32.01 -19.28 -18.47
N LEU A 43 31.02 -18.60 -17.87
CA LEU A 43 30.35 -19.13 -16.66
C LEU A 43 29.52 -20.38 -16.95
N GLU A 44 28.69 -20.36 -18.00
CA GLU A 44 27.89 -21.53 -18.38
C GLU A 44 28.77 -22.68 -18.89
N ALA A 45 29.78 -22.39 -19.72
CA ALA A 45 30.74 -23.40 -20.15
C ALA A 45 31.47 -24.07 -18.98
N LYS A 46 31.66 -23.34 -17.87
CA LYS A 46 32.36 -23.81 -16.68
C LYS A 46 31.46 -24.59 -15.72
N TYR A 47 30.27 -24.09 -15.41
CA TYR A 47 29.38 -24.66 -14.39
C TYR A 47 28.21 -25.46 -14.94
N SER A 48 27.88 -25.30 -16.22
CA SER A 48 26.82 -26.04 -16.93
C SER A 48 25.45 -25.99 -16.21
N CYS A 49 25.01 -24.78 -15.83
CA CYS A 49 23.80 -24.59 -15.03
C CYS A 49 22.50 -24.69 -15.83
N GLY A 50 22.59 -24.78 -17.16
CA GLY A 50 21.48 -24.96 -18.08
C GLY A 50 20.72 -23.67 -18.38
N ALA A 51 19.77 -23.75 -19.30
CA ALA A 51 19.03 -22.60 -19.83
C ALA A 51 18.25 -21.78 -18.78
N LYS A 52 17.89 -22.41 -17.65
CA LYS A 52 17.24 -21.75 -16.50
C LYS A 52 18.22 -21.33 -15.40
N GLY A 53 19.48 -21.77 -15.48
CA GLY A 53 20.52 -21.39 -14.54
C GLY A 53 20.91 -19.92 -14.70
N TYR A 54 21.47 -19.34 -13.63
CA TYR A 54 21.77 -17.91 -13.59
C TYR A 54 22.57 -17.38 -14.80
N PRO A 55 23.66 -18.04 -15.26
CA PRO A 55 24.45 -17.50 -16.36
C PRO A 55 23.61 -17.26 -17.63
N VAL A 56 22.79 -18.23 -18.03
CA VAL A 56 22.00 -18.13 -19.27
C VAL A 56 20.64 -17.46 -19.03
N GLY A 57 19.88 -17.97 -18.07
CA GLY A 57 18.48 -17.61 -17.84
C GLY A 57 18.29 -16.21 -17.28
N TYR A 58 19.34 -15.62 -16.68
CA TYR A 58 19.28 -14.30 -16.06
C TYR A 58 20.41 -13.37 -16.53
N GLY A 59 21.67 -13.70 -16.22
CA GLY A 59 22.83 -12.84 -16.49
C GLY A 59 22.97 -12.47 -17.97
N HIS A 60 23.03 -13.47 -18.84
CA HIS A 60 23.10 -13.25 -20.29
C HIS A 60 21.84 -12.60 -20.85
N ARG A 61 20.65 -13.05 -20.40
CA ARG A 61 19.35 -12.51 -20.86
C ARG A 61 19.30 -11.00 -20.64
N TYR A 62 19.55 -10.53 -19.42
CA TYR A 62 19.46 -9.10 -19.12
C TYR A 62 20.62 -8.30 -19.67
N CYS A 63 21.84 -8.82 -19.63
CA CYS A 63 22.99 -8.15 -20.27
C CYS A 63 22.72 -7.85 -21.75
N THR A 64 22.15 -8.82 -22.48
CA THR A 64 21.83 -8.67 -23.90
C THR A 64 20.63 -7.76 -24.13
N ARG A 65 19.62 -7.77 -23.24
CA ARG A 65 18.50 -6.81 -23.30
C ARG A 65 18.97 -5.37 -23.08
N PHE A 66 19.79 -5.12 -22.07
CA PHE A 66 20.43 -3.81 -21.87
C PHE A 66 21.28 -3.39 -23.09
N SER A 67 21.92 -4.34 -23.78
CA SER A 67 22.64 -4.06 -25.03
C SER A 67 21.68 -3.70 -26.19
N THR A 68 20.53 -4.37 -26.25
CA THR A 68 19.52 -4.18 -27.31
C THR A 68 18.90 -2.80 -27.22
N TYR A 69 18.52 -2.38 -26.00
CA TYR A 69 17.88 -1.09 -25.75
C TYR A 69 18.89 0.02 -25.40
N TYR A 70 20.20 -0.24 -25.46
CA TYR A 70 21.26 0.69 -25.04
C TYR A 70 21.13 2.09 -25.67
N ASN A 71 20.73 2.17 -26.93
CA ASN A 71 20.60 3.45 -27.65
C ASN A 71 19.40 4.29 -27.21
N GLU A 72 18.43 3.70 -26.52
CA GLU A 72 17.26 4.37 -25.98
C GLU A 72 17.55 5.09 -24.65
N PHE A 73 18.67 4.75 -24.02
CA PHE A 73 19.18 5.46 -22.85
C PHE A 73 19.86 6.76 -23.26
N ASN A 74 19.76 7.78 -22.41
CA ASN A 74 20.56 8.99 -22.54
C ASN A 74 22.03 8.73 -22.18
N ASP A 75 22.91 9.70 -22.41
CA ASP A 75 24.36 9.53 -22.22
C ASP A 75 24.73 9.13 -20.78
N GLU A 76 23.95 9.59 -19.79
CA GLU A 76 24.16 9.21 -18.38
C GLU A 76 23.71 7.78 -18.10
N GLY A 77 22.59 7.36 -18.67
CA GLY A 77 22.07 6.00 -18.58
C GLY A 77 22.97 5.00 -19.30
N LYS A 78 23.54 5.38 -20.44
CA LYS A 78 24.55 4.60 -21.18
C LYS A 78 25.82 4.39 -20.36
N ALA A 79 26.36 5.47 -19.79
CA ALA A 79 27.52 5.39 -18.90
C ALA A 79 27.23 4.48 -17.69
N TRP A 80 26.05 4.60 -17.09
CA TRP A 80 25.61 3.74 -16.00
C TRP A 80 25.49 2.26 -16.42
N ILE A 81 24.87 1.95 -17.57
CA ILE A 81 24.77 0.57 -18.08
C ILE A 81 26.16 -0.04 -18.25
N ASP A 82 27.08 0.71 -18.85
CA ASP A 82 28.45 0.27 -19.10
C ASP A 82 29.19 -0.04 -17.78
N ASP A 83 29.05 0.85 -16.79
CA ASP A 83 29.67 0.65 -15.47
C ASP A 83 29.04 -0.52 -14.70
N VAL A 84 27.71 -0.67 -14.72
CA VAL A 84 27.01 -1.78 -14.08
C VAL A 84 27.42 -3.11 -14.69
N ARG A 85 27.46 -3.22 -16.02
CA ARG A 85 27.84 -4.48 -16.69
C ARG A 85 29.26 -4.91 -16.34
N ARG A 86 30.20 -3.97 -16.38
CA ARG A 86 31.58 -4.22 -15.94
C ARG A 86 31.64 -4.64 -14.48
N CYS A 87 30.94 -3.93 -13.59
CA CYS A 87 30.92 -4.24 -12.17
C CYS A 87 30.37 -5.65 -11.91
N LEU A 88 29.21 -5.98 -12.49
CA LEU A 88 28.54 -7.26 -12.31
C LEU A 88 29.42 -8.42 -12.76
N MET A 89 30.05 -8.32 -13.92
CA MET A 89 30.89 -9.40 -14.43
C MET A 89 32.21 -9.51 -13.67
N ASN A 90 32.81 -8.39 -13.27
CA ASN A 90 34.02 -8.40 -12.44
C ASN A 90 33.76 -8.98 -11.04
N ALA A 91 32.59 -8.72 -10.45
CA ALA A 91 32.20 -9.33 -9.17
C ALA A 91 32.11 -10.87 -9.25
N LEU A 92 31.91 -11.42 -10.46
CA LEU A 92 31.86 -12.87 -10.71
C LEU A 92 33.21 -13.47 -11.11
N VAL A 93 34.26 -12.66 -11.34
CA VAL A 93 35.60 -13.18 -11.66
C VAL A 93 36.17 -14.08 -10.56
N PRO A 94 36.03 -13.78 -9.25
CA PRO A 94 36.47 -14.69 -8.19
C PRO A 94 35.77 -16.06 -8.25
N ILE A 95 34.48 -16.06 -8.56
CA ILE A 95 33.69 -17.28 -8.78
C ILE A 95 34.26 -18.01 -10.00
N TYR A 96 34.37 -17.34 -11.15
CA TYR A 96 34.93 -17.92 -12.38
C TYR A 96 36.34 -18.47 -12.20
N LYS A 97 37.19 -17.93 -11.32
CA LYS A 97 38.53 -18.48 -11.05
C LYS A 97 38.49 -19.76 -10.20
N SER A 98 37.39 -20.01 -9.49
CA SER A 98 37.15 -21.22 -8.71
C SER A 98 36.44 -22.32 -9.50
N ASN A 99 36.53 -23.57 -9.07
CA ASN A 99 35.78 -24.72 -9.62
C ASN A 99 34.77 -25.31 -8.61
N SER A 100 34.56 -24.66 -7.46
CA SER A 100 33.97 -25.28 -6.28
C SER A 100 32.50 -24.94 -6.00
N TYR A 101 31.83 -24.19 -6.86
CA TYR A 101 30.48 -23.68 -6.61
C TYR A 101 29.42 -24.47 -7.38
N SER A 102 28.30 -24.74 -6.74
CA SER A 102 27.07 -25.23 -7.36
C SER A 102 26.32 -24.10 -8.07
N CYS A 103 25.38 -24.45 -8.95
CA CYS A 103 24.60 -23.47 -9.70
C CYS A 103 23.71 -22.58 -8.81
N ASP A 104 23.23 -23.09 -7.68
CA ASP A 104 22.46 -22.31 -6.71
C ASP A 104 23.35 -21.32 -5.95
N GLU A 105 24.59 -21.70 -5.63
CA GLU A 105 25.57 -20.80 -5.02
C GLU A 105 26.04 -19.73 -6.02
N VAL A 106 26.33 -20.10 -7.27
CA VAL A 106 26.65 -19.15 -8.35
C VAL A 106 25.53 -18.15 -8.54
N LYS A 107 24.28 -18.63 -8.55
CA LYS A 107 23.08 -17.79 -8.63
C LYS A 107 23.01 -16.83 -7.44
N THR A 108 23.04 -17.36 -6.22
CA THR A 108 22.93 -16.55 -4.99
C THR A 108 24.01 -15.48 -4.93
N LEU A 109 25.28 -15.86 -5.10
CA LEU A 109 26.41 -14.93 -5.07
C LEU A 109 26.30 -13.87 -6.17
N ALA A 110 25.84 -14.24 -7.36
CA ALA A 110 25.63 -13.27 -8.42
C ALA A 110 24.50 -12.30 -8.11
N PHE A 111 23.39 -12.76 -7.54
CA PHE A 111 22.30 -11.88 -7.13
C PHE A 111 22.75 -10.88 -6.03
N THR A 112 23.69 -11.25 -5.16
CA THR A 112 24.20 -10.37 -4.09
C THR A 112 25.06 -9.21 -4.59
N SER A 113 25.68 -9.30 -5.79
CA SER A 113 26.51 -8.20 -6.31
C SER A 113 25.70 -7.07 -6.96
N HIS A 114 24.42 -7.32 -7.28
CA HIS A 114 23.61 -6.37 -8.03
C HIS A 114 23.35 -5.07 -7.27
N PRO A 115 22.85 -5.06 -6.01
CA PRO A 115 22.55 -3.80 -5.34
C PRO A 115 23.76 -2.86 -5.32
N THR A 116 24.93 -3.37 -4.93
CA THR A 116 26.20 -2.63 -4.94
C THR A 116 26.58 -2.14 -6.34
N CYS A 117 26.56 -3.01 -7.34
CA CYS A 117 26.93 -2.61 -8.70
C CYS A 117 25.95 -1.61 -9.32
N TYR A 118 24.67 -1.64 -8.95
CA TYR A 118 23.69 -0.67 -9.42
C TYR A 118 23.89 0.70 -8.74
N THR A 119 24.26 0.73 -7.45
CA THR A 119 24.39 1.98 -6.68
C THR A 119 25.77 2.63 -6.73
N GLU A 120 26.86 1.87 -6.92
CA GLU A 120 28.24 2.37 -6.88
C GLU A 120 28.83 2.71 -8.26
N SER A 121 28.24 2.15 -9.33
CA SER A 121 28.65 2.40 -10.72
C SER A 121 28.21 3.79 -11.19
N GLY A 122 29.06 4.78 -10.91
CA GLY A 122 28.79 6.20 -11.13
C GLY A 122 27.78 6.73 -10.10
N ASP A 123 27.98 7.93 -9.55
CA ASP A 123 27.15 8.57 -8.50
C ASP A 123 25.66 8.81 -8.89
N ARG A 124 24.89 7.81 -9.31
CA ARG A 124 23.94 8.02 -10.42
C ARG A 124 22.63 7.21 -10.37
N PHE A 125 22.58 5.93 -9.99
CA PHE A 125 21.29 5.20 -9.95
C PHE A 125 20.30 5.79 -8.92
N CYS A 126 20.81 6.19 -7.76
CA CYS A 126 20.02 6.76 -6.66
C CYS A 126 19.68 8.25 -6.84
N LYS A 127 20.20 8.90 -7.89
CA LYS A 127 19.74 10.21 -8.29
C LYS A 127 18.48 10.03 -9.11
N VAL A 128 17.38 10.54 -8.58
CA VAL A 128 16.07 10.74 -9.22
C VAL A 128 16.26 10.95 -10.74
N GLU A 129 17.15 11.84 -11.16
CA GLU A 129 17.39 12.15 -12.57
C GLU A 129 17.67 10.96 -13.50
N ILE A 130 18.39 9.89 -13.12
CA ILE A 130 18.69 8.78 -14.05
C ILE A 130 17.55 7.80 -14.20
N PHE A 131 16.93 7.40 -13.08
CA PHE A 131 15.74 6.57 -13.11
C PHE A 131 14.62 7.28 -13.89
N TRP A 132 14.39 8.56 -13.60
CA TRP A 132 13.34 9.32 -14.25
C TRP A 132 13.66 9.67 -15.71
N SER A 133 14.92 9.95 -16.07
CA SER A 133 15.28 10.29 -17.47
C SER A 133 15.41 9.08 -18.40
N ASN A 134 15.60 7.86 -17.86
CA ASN A 134 15.74 6.63 -18.65
C ASN A 134 14.59 5.63 -18.44
N ARG A 135 13.53 6.00 -17.70
CA ARG A 135 12.41 5.13 -17.30
C ARG A 135 11.76 4.34 -18.43
N LEU A 136 11.63 4.93 -19.62
CA LEU A 136 11.02 4.25 -20.77
C LEU A 136 11.92 3.14 -21.30
N ALA A 137 13.21 3.42 -21.46
CA ALA A 137 14.20 2.43 -21.88
C ALA A 137 14.37 1.31 -20.84
N LEU A 138 14.24 1.63 -19.55
CA LEU A 138 14.24 0.63 -18.47
C LEU A 138 13.00 -0.28 -18.53
N LEU A 139 11.82 0.25 -18.84
CA LEU A 139 10.59 -0.54 -18.97
C LEU A 139 10.64 -1.51 -20.17
N GLU A 140 11.35 -1.16 -21.24
CA GLU A 140 11.58 -2.08 -22.37
C GLU A 140 12.57 -3.21 -22.01
N VAL A 141 13.49 -2.94 -21.08
CA VAL A 141 14.46 -3.94 -20.60
C VAL A 141 13.82 -4.96 -19.65
N PHE A 142 12.81 -4.60 -18.84
CA PHE A 142 12.18 -5.49 -17.85
C PHE A 142 10.73 -5.85 -18.25
N GLU A 143 10.43 -7.14 -18.48
CA GLU A 143 9.07 -7.58 -18.87
C GLU A 143 8.18 -7.85 -17.66
N ALA A 144 6.86 -7.72 -17.80
CA ALA A 144 5.89 -8.01 -16.72
C ALA A 144 5.96 -9.47 -16.21
N ASP A 145 6.29 -10.41 -17.10
CA ASP A 145 6.43 -11.84 -16.77
C ASP A 145 7.67 -12.13 -15.91
N ASP A 146 8.65 -11.23 -15.87
CA ASP A 146 9.85 -11.34 -15.03
C ASP A 146 9.55 -11.16 -13.53
N PHE A 147 8.38 -10.61 -13.21
CA PHE A 147 7.88 -10.40 -11.85
C PHE A 147 6.83 -11.44 -11.41
N LEU A 148 6.51 -12.42 -12.27
CA LEU A 148 5.45 -13.41 -12.03
C LEU A 148 5.94 -14.88 -12.07
N GLY A 149 7.25 -15.12 -12.25
CA GLY A 149 7.87 -16.45 -12.31
C GLY A 149 8.56 -16.94 -11.02
N GLU A 150 9.14 -18.15 -11.02
CA GLU A 150 9.78 -18.82 -9.87
C GLU A 150 10.99 -18.03 -9.30
N ASP A 151 11.64 -17.21 -10.13
CA ASP A 151 12.79 -16.34 -9.79
C ASP A 151 12.40 -14.89 -9.45
N SER A 152 11.10 -14.56 -9.49
CA SER A 152 10.58 -13.22 -9.20
C SER A 152 10.95 -12.73 -7.81
N ALA A 153 11.04 -13.64 -6.81
CA ALA A 153 11.40 -13.28 -5.44
C ALA A 153 12.79 -12.65 -5.34
N LEU A 154 13.79 -13.17 -6.07
CA LEU A 154 15.16 -12.67 -6.08
C LEU A 154 15.30 -11.36 -6.86
N ALA A 155 14.57 -11.21 -7.98
CA ALA A 155 14.54 -9.96 -8.75
C ALA A 155 13.84 -8.83 -7.98
N ILE A 156 12.76 -9.15 -7.25
CA ILE A 156 12.04 -8.22 -6.37
C ILE A 156 12.90 -7.87 -5.15
N GLU A 157 13.61 -8.84 -4.57
CA GLU A 157 14.60 -8.62 -3.51
C GLU A 157 15.68 -7.64 -3.99
N GLN A 158 16.22 -7.79 -5.20
CA GLN A 158 17.20 -6.84 -5.77
C GLN A 158 16.66 -5.42 -5.90
N ILE A 159 15.41 -5.24 -6.33
CA ILE A 159 14.78 -3.92 -6.45
C ILE A 159 14.60 -3.29 -5.07
N LEU A 160 14.15 -4.07 -4.09
CA LEU A 160 14.02 -3.62 -2.70
C LEU A 160 15.39 -3.24 -2.11
N MET A 161 16.41 -4.08 -2.31
CA MET A 161 17.78 -3.85 -1.84
C MET A 161 18.41 -2.60 -2.43
N THR A 162 18.27 -2.41 -3.74
CA THR A 162 18.81 -1.24 -4.44
C THR A 162 18.08 0.04 -4.00
N GLY A 163 16.75 -0.03 -3.81
CA GLY A 163 15.96 1.07 -3.26
C GLY A 163 16.32 1.42 -1.81
N LEU A 164 16.53 0.42 -0.96
CA LEU A 164 16.95 0.59 0.44
C LEU A 164 18.37 1.19 0.55
N GLN A 165 19.30 0.80 -0.32
CA GLN A 165 20.62 1.41 -0.39
C GLN A 165 20.55 2.89 -0.83
N CYS A 166 19.71 3.21 -1.81
CA CYS A 166 19.45 4.59 -2.21
C CYS A 166 18.83 5.46 -1.10
N LEU A 167 17.99 4.87 -0.24
CA LEU A 167 17.44 5.53 0.95
C LEU A 167 18.52 5.96 1.95
N CYS A 168 19.49 5.08 2.24
CA CYS A 168 20.57 5.34 3.18
C CYS A 168 21.57 6.39 2.65
N ASP A 169 21.84 6.43 1.34
CA ASP A 169 22.79 7.37 0.75
C ASP A 169 22.24 8.78 0.52
N TYR A 170 20.91 8.94 0.31
CA TYR A 170 20.31 10.23 -0.08
C TYR A 170 19.25 10.82 0.88
N GLY A 171 18.67 10.06 1.81
CA GLY A 171 17.77 10.59 2.86
C GLY A 171 16.35 10.94 2.38
N VAL A 172 15.81 10.17 1.43
CA VAL A 172 14.48 10.39 0.83
C VAL A 172 13.41 9.59 1.59
N ALA A 173 13.33 9.77 2.91
CA ALA A 173 12.62 8.87 3.81
C ALA A 173 11.09 8.83 3.57
N ASP A 174 10.41 9.96 3.36
CA ASP A 174 8.94 9.98 3.51
C ASP A 174 8.14 9.42 2.32
N GLU A 175 8.74 9.34 1.14
CA GLU A 175 8.05 8.96 -0.11
C GLU A 175 8.28 7.48 -0.48
N MET A 176 9.47 6.94 -0.19
CA MET A 176 9.78 5.52 -0.42
C MET A 176 9.39 4.60 0.76
N HIS A 177 9.23 5.11 1.99
CA HIS A 177 8.58 4.35 3.08
C HIS A 177 7.16 3.91 2.68
N ARG A 178 6.42 4.76 1.98
CA ARG A 178 5.07 4.42 1.48
C ARG A 178 5.08 3.32 0.43
N LEU A 179 6.14 3.22 -0.38
CA LEU A 179 6.27 2.18 -1.40
C LEU A 179 6.64 0.82 -0.78
N VAL A 180 7.53 0.81 0.22
CA VAL A 180 7.92 -0.41 0.97
C VAL A 180 6.75 -0.91 1.83
N ASP A 181 6.04 -0.01 2.52
CA ASP A 181 4.87 -0.36 3.31
C ASP A 181 3.67 -0.78 2.42
N ALA A 182 3.43 -0.09 1.29
CA ALA A 182 2.37 -0.45 0.36
C ALA A 182 2.62 -1.79 -0.33
N THR A 183 3.87 -2.11 -0.68
CA THR A 183 4.20 -3.42 -1.27
C THR A 183 4.15 -4.55 -0.24
N SER A 184 4.47 -4.27 1.03
CA SER A 184 4.29 -5.19 2.17
C SER A 184 2.81 -5.42 2.52
N ASP A 185 1.96 -4.38 2.40
CA ASP A 185 0.51 -4.46 2.61
C ASP A 185 -0.21 -5.16 1.47
N VAL A 186 0.21 -4.94 0.21
CA VAL A 186 -0.25 -5.69 -0.96
C VAL A 186 0.13 -7.16 -0.80
N TRP A 187 1.36 -7.44 -0.36
CA TRP A 187 1.79 -8.80 0.00
C TRP A 187 0.93 -9.40 1.11
N THR A 188 0.67 -8.67 2.21
CA THR A 188 -0.13 -9.15 3.34
C THR A 188 -1.56 -9.49 2.93
N LYS A 189 -2.16 -8.68 2.06
CA LYS A 189 -3.53 -8.91 1.54
C LYS A 189 -3.62 -10.03 0.51
N VAL A 190 -2.62 -10.19 -0.36
CA VAL A 190 -2.51 -11.32 -1.28
C VAL A 190 -2.18 -12.63 -0.53
N LEU A 191 -1.43 -12.53 0.58
CA LEU A 191 -1.11 -13.66 1.48
C LEU A 191 -2.32 -14.10 2.32
N ASP A 192 -3.11 -13.18 2.87
CA ASP A 192 -4.29 -13.51 3.69
C ASP A 192 -5.38 -14.24 2.89
N PHE A 193 -5.46 -13.96 1.59
CA PHE A 193 -6.34 -14.68 0.66
C PHE A 193 -5.90 -16.14 0.43
N THR A 194 -4.62 -16.47 0.63
CA THR A 194 -4.09 -17.84 0.40
C THR A 194 -3.89 -18.66 1.69
N THR A 195 -3.85 -18.03 2.87
CA THR A 195 -3.59 -18.67 4.19
C THR A 195 -4.83 -19.25 4.87
N GLN A 196 -6.05 -18.99 4.39
CA GLN A 196 -7.26 -19.63 4.92
C GLN A 196 -7.40 -21.11 4.55
N LEU A 197 -6.53 -21.63 3.67
CA LEU A 197 -6.59 -23.00 3.15
C LEU A 197 -5.61 -23.99 3.81
N TRP A 198 -4.68 -23.54 4.68
CA TRP A 198 -3.60 -24.39 5.23
C TRP A 198 -3.23 -24.00 6.67
N ARG A 199 -4.08 -24.37 7.64
CA ARG A 199 -3.77 -24.30 9.07
C ARG A 199 -3.77 -25.70 9.66
N ASP A 200 -2.65 -26.07 10.28
CA ASP A 200 -2.53 -27.32 11.01
C ASP A 200 -2.73 -27.08 12.51
N GLY A 201 -3.29 -28.08 13.20
CA GLY A 201 -3.38 -28.07 14.67
C GLY A 201 -2.04 -28.46 15.31
N PRO A 202 -1.81 -28.11 16.59
CA PRO A 202 -0.57 -28.43 17.29
C PRO A 202 -0.40 -29.95 17.43
N VAL A 203 0.84 -30.41 17.33
CA VAL A 203 1.17 -31.85 17.42
C VAL A 203 1.43 -32.29 18.86
N GLU A 204 1.76 -31.36 19.76
CA GLU A 204 1.91 -31.62 21.20
C GLU A 204 1.29 -30.49 22.03
N ALA A 205 0.93 -30.79 23.28
CA ALA A 205 0.41 -29.81 24.24
C ALA A 205 1.48 -28.79 24.67
N ILE A 206 1.05 -27.64 25.20
CA ILE A 206 1.94 -26.62 25.78
C ILE A 206 2.74 -27.23 26.93
N GLN A 207 4.05 -27.06 26.92
CA GLN A 207 4.96 -27.54 27.96
C GLN A 207 5.52 -26.37 28.77
N ALA A 208 5.41 -26.43 30.10
CA ALA A 208 5.87 -25.35 30.99
C ALA A 208 7.38 -25.09 30.85
N ASP A 209 8.18 -26.14 30.65
CA ASP A 209 9.63 -26.02 30.45
C ASP A 209 10.00 -25.34 29.12
N CYS A 210 9.10 -25.37 28.12
CA CYS A 210 9.27 -24.63 26.87
C CYS A 210 8.94 -23.15 27.03
N GLU A 211 7.96 -22.82 27.86
CA GLU A 211 7.69 -21.42 28.23
C GLU A 211 8.86 -20.84 29.03
N ASP A 212 9.41 -21.60 29.98
CA ASP A 212 10.60 -21.18 30.75
C ASP A 212 11.81 -20.92 29.85
N LYS A 213 12.04 -21.81 28.86
CA LYS A 213 13.08 -21.62 27.82
C LYS A 213 12.86 -20.32 27.04
N ALA A 214 11.63 -20.03 26.62
CA ALA A 214 11.32 -18.77 25.95
C ALA A 214 11.67 -17.56 26.82
N LEU A 215 11.32 -17.58 28.11
CA LEU A 215 11.54 -16.46 29.02
C LEU A 215 13.02 -16.22 29.32
N GLN A 216 13.83 -17.27 29.31
CA GLN A 216 15.25 -17.20 29.62
C GLN A 216 16.12 -16.85 28.40
N GLY A 217 15.53 -16.75 27.21
CA GLY A 217 16.31 -16.61 25.98
C GLY A 217 17.01 -17.91 25.59
N ASP A 218 16.51 -19.07 26.04
CA ASP A 218 17.10 -20.37 25.72
C ASP A 218 16.84 -20.75 24.26
N CYS A 219 17.91 -21.10 23.52
CA CYS A 219 17.80 -21.42 22.11
C CYS A 219 17.05 -22.75 21.88
N ASP A 220 16.96 -23.61 22.90
CA ASP A 220 16.15 -24.82 22.83
C ASP A 220 14.64 -24.53 22.75
N PHE A 221 14.20 -23.30 23.03
CA PHE A 221 12.82 -22.89 22.77
C PHE A 221 12.41 -23.07 21.30
N TYR A 222 13.33 -22.82 20.35
CA TYR A 222 13.01 -23.01 18.94
C TYR A 222 12.72 -24.47 18.58
N THR A 223 13.33 -25.41 19.31
CA THR A 223 12.98 -26.83 19.21
C THR A 223 11.58 -27.10 19.75
N CYS A 224 11.21 -26.47 20.86
CA CYS A 224 9.85 -26.55 21.38
C CYS A 224 8.82 -26.01 20.38
N LEU A 225 9.12 -24.87 19.76
CA LEU A 225 8.25 -24.26 18.76
C LEU A 225 8.06 -25.19 17.55
N GLU A 226 9.15 -25.77 17.05
CA GLU A 226 9.11 -26.73 15.94
C GLU A 226 8.37 -28.03 16.30
N ARG A 227 8.56 -28.58 17.52
CA ARG A 227 7.84 -29.81 17.92
C ARG A 227 6.33 -29.60 18.01
N ARG A 228 5.90 -28.46 18.54
CA ARG A 228 4.47 -28.14 18.67
C ARG A 228 3.85 -27.75 17.33
N HIS A 229 4.58 -26.99 16.51
CA HIS A 229 4.14 -26.54 15.18
C HIS A 229 5.19 -26.91 14.11
N PRO A 230 5.17 -28.16 13.60
CA PRO A 230 6.22 -28.64 12.70
C PRO A 230 6.24 -27.93 11.34
N CYS A 231 7.39 -27.36 11.01
CA CYS A 231 7.66 -26.66 9.76
C CYS A 231 8.85 -27.21 8.97
N GLY A 232 9.49 -28.25 9.50
CA GLY A 232 10.63 -28.94 8.93
C GLY A 232 11.95 -28.21 9.19
N LEU A 233 13.05 -28.86 8.81
CA LEU A 233 14.41 -28.34 9.00
C LEU A 233 14.69 -27.02 8.26
N LYS A 234 13.87 -26.68 7.25
CA LYS A 234 13.92 -25.41 6.52
C LYS A 234 12.96 -24.36 7.07
N GLY A 235 12.17 -24.70 8.08
CA GLY A 235 11.26 -23.79 8.76
C GLY A 235 12.00 -22.77 9.61
N PHE A 236 11.37 -21.62 9.84
CA PHE A 236 11.98 -20.47 10.55
C PHE A 236 12.59 -20.86 11.90
N ALA A 237 11.90 -21.68 12.70
CA ALA A 237 12.34 -22.02 14.05
C ALA A 237 13.73 -22.68 14.05
N LEU A 238 13.93 -23.71 13.21
CA LEU A 238 15.19 -24.44 13.17
C LEU A 238 16.24 -23.80 12.26
N ARG A 239 15.86 -23.30 11.08
CA ARG A 239 16.81 -22.73 10.11
C ARG A 239 17.39 -21.41 10.59
N GLU A 240 16.52 -20.51 11.04
CA GLU A 240 16.91 -19.11 11.32
C GLU A 240 16.97 -18.82 12.81
N GLY A 241 15.85 -18.97 13.51
CA GLY A 241 15.72 -18.53 14.90
C GLY A 241 16.73 -19.22 15.82
N ARG A 242 16.82 -20.56 15.72
CA ARG A 242 17.77 -21.36 16.50
C ARG A 242 19.22 -21.04 16.13
N THR A 243 19.56 -21.08 14.84
CA THR A 243 20.91 -20.85 14.33
C THR A 243 21.44 -19.49 14.76
N LEU A 244 20.64 -18.43 14.60
CA LEU A 244 20.99 -17.09 15.04
C LEU A 244 21.19 -17.01 16.57
N CYS A 245 20.26 -17.58 17.34
CA CYS A 245 20.34 -17.58 18.80
C CYS A 245 21.62 -18.27 19.30
N GLU A 246 21.95 -19.45 18.73
CA GLU A 246 23.14 -20.20 19.09
C GLU A 246 24.43 -19.47 18.67
N ALA A 247 24.47 -18.89 17.47
CA ALA A 247 25.59 -18.09 16.99
C ALA A 247 25.85 -16.89 17.92
N LEU A 248 24.80 -16.13 18.27
CA LEU A 248 24.90 -14.99 19.19
C LEU A 248 25.40 -15.41 20.57
N LYS A 249 24.86 -16.48 21.15
CA LYS A 249 25.31 -16.97 22.46
C LYS A 249 26.76 -17.46 22.44
N LYS A 250 27.13 -18.22 21.41
CA LYS A 250 28.49 -18.74 21.23
C LYS A 250 29.52 -17.61 21.07
N LYS A 251 29.12 -16.52 20.39
CA LYS A 251 29.99 -15.38 20.07
C LYS A 251 29.84 -14.21 21.01
N LYS A 252 28.98 -14.31 22.04
CA LYS A 252 28.76 -13.27 23.06
C LYS A 252 30.07 -12.71 23.62
N GLY A 253 31.06 -13.57 23.90
CA GLY A 253 32.35 -13.15 24.45
C GLY A 253 33.23 -12.31 23.51
N LEU A 254 32.88 -12.19 22.22
CA LEU A 254 33.56 -11.29 21.27
C LEU A 254 33.11 -9.84 21.42
N PHE A 255 31.92 -9.61 21.97
CA PHE A 255 31.42 -8.26 22.24
C PHE A 255 32.07 -7.67 23.50
N ASN A 256 32.11 -6.35 23.58
CA ASN A 256 32.42 -5.66 24.83
C ASN A 256 31.28 -5.82 25.86
N ALA A 257 31.44 -5.31 27.09
CA ALA A 257 30.47 -5.50 28.16
C ALA A 257 29.04 -5.04 27.80
N GLN A 258 28.93 -3.96 27.02
CA GLN A 258 27.65 -3.45 26.54
C GLN A 258 27.04 -4.36 25.47
N GLY A 259 27.84 -4.80 24.50
CA GLY A 259 27.38 -5.75 23.47
C GLY A 259 27.02 -7.13 24.05
N GLN A 260 27.70 -7.58 25.11
CA GLN A 260 27.33 -8.78 25.85
C GLN A 260 25.97 -8.66 26.54
N ALA A 261 25.67 -7.50 27.13
CA ALA A 261 24.36 -7.20 27.70
C ALA A 261 23.30 -7.19 26.60
N TRP A 262 23.59 -6.54 25.46
CA TRP A 262 22.71 -6.52 24.29
C TRP A 262 22.40 -7.94 23.77
N VAL A 263 23.40 -8.80 23.55
CA VAL A 263 23.17 -10.20 23.13
C VAL A 263 22.22 -10.94 24.09
N THR A 264 22.37 -10.68 25.39
CA THR A 264 21.54 -11.32 26.42
C THR A 264 20.09 -10.88 26.33
N GLU A 265 19.86 -9.58 26.21
CA GLU A 265 18.50 -9.04 26.13
C GLU A 265 17.86 -9.30 24.76
N PHE A 266 18.63 -9.25 23.67
CA PHE A 266 18.16 -9.55 22.32
C PHE A 266 17.69 -11.00 22.19
N THR A 267 18.49 -11.98 22.63
CA THR A 267 18.09 -13.39 22.58
C THR A 267 16.85 -13.68 23.42
N LYS A 268 16.73 -13.07 24.61
CA LYS A 268 15.50 -13.13 25.43
C LYS A 268 14.31 -12.50 24.71
N CYS A 269 14.49 -11.34 24.08
CA CYS A 269 13.43 -10.66 23.38
C CYS A 269 12.86 -11.52 22.25
N LEU A 270 13.72 -12.14 21.44
CA LEU A 270 13.31 -12.98 20.31
C LEU A 270 12.43 -14.15 20.76
N THR A 271 12.92 -14.93 21.72
CA THR A 271 12.22 -16.13 22.18
C THR A 271 10.92 -15.77 22.92
N ARG A 272 10.91 -14.69 23.71
CA ARG A 272 9.70 -14.18 24.37
C ARG A 272 8.65 -13.71 23.38
N SER A 273 9.07 -13.01 22.33
CA SER A 273 8.16 -12.48 21.31
C SER A 273 7.42 -13.60 20.58
N LEU A 274 8.05 -14.76 20.42
CA LEU A 274 7.45 -15.95 19.79
C LEU A 274 6.58 -16.80 20.72
N LEU A 275 6.56 -16.52 22.02
CA LEU A 275 5.77 -17.29 22.99
C LEU A 275 4.24 -17.27 22.70
N PRO A 276 3.61 -16.16 22.27
CA PRO A 276 2.22 -16.19 21.84
C PRO A 276 1.98 -17.14 20.66
N LYS A 277 2.93 -17.26 19.73
CA LYS A 277 2.82 -18.15 18.57
C LYS A 277 3.01 -19.62 18.94
N TYR A 278 3.86 -19.91 19.93
CA TYR A 278 3.91 -21.23 20.54
C TYR A 278 2.55 -21.63 21.16
N ARG A 279 1.87 -20.68 21.81
CA ARG A 279 0.58 -20.91 22.50
C ARG A 279 -0.64 -21.05 21.57
N GLU A 280 -0.51 -20.72 20.28
CA GLU A 280 -1.63 -20.84 19.34
C GLU A 280 -2.09 -22.31 19.20
N GLU A 281 -3.40 -22.50 19.06
CA GLU A 281 -4.03 -23.80 18.81
C GLU A 281 -4.21 -24.09 17.31
N SER A 282 -3.89 -23.13 16.45
CA SER A 282 -3.91 -23.29 15.00
C SER A 282 -3.09 -22.20 14.32
N ILE A 283 -1.95 -22.57 13.72
CA ILE A 283 -1.04 -21.63 13.07
C ILE A 283 -0.32 -22.29 11.89
N SER A 284 -0.10 -21.53 10.81
CA SER A 284 0.65 -22.02 9.65
C SER A 284 2.15 -21.73 9.80
N CYS A 285 2.98 -22.57 9.18
CA CYS A 285 4.43 -22.35 9.12
C CYS A 285 4.81 -21.00 8.52
N ARG A 286 4.02 -20.53 7.55
CA ARG A 286 4.20 -19.21 6.95
C ARG A 286 3.91 -18.07 7.94
N HIS A 287 2.94 -18.23 8.84
CA HIS A 287 2.70 -17.26 9.92
C HIS A 287 3.81 -17.25 10.96
N ILE A 288 4.32 -18.43 11.36
CA ILE A 288 5.48 -18.52 12.27
C ILE A 288 6.70 -17.82 11.65
N HIS A 289 6.96 -18.10 10.37
CA HIS A 289 8.06 -17.49 9.62
C HIS A 289 7.94 -15.96 9.57
N ASN A 290 6.81 -15.43 9.13
CA ASN A 290 6.63 -13.97 8.99
C ASN A 290 6.67 -13.23 10.34
N PHE A 291 6.06 -13.80 11.37
CA PHE A 291 6.11 -13.23 12.71
C PHE A 291 7.52 -13.26 13.29
N GLY A 292 8.27 -14.34 13.03
CA GLY A 292 9.66 -14.49 13.44
C GLY A 292 10.56 -13.35 12.99
N TYR A 293 10.52 -12.97 11.71
CA TYR A 293 11.29 -11.83 11.20
C TYR A 293 10.87 -10.49 11.79
N ARG A 294 9.55 -10.25 11.94
CA ARG A 294 9.07 -9.02 12.60
C ARG A 294 9.52 -8.91 14.06
N ALA A 295 9.58 -10.04 14.76
CA ALA A 295 10.12 -10.11 16.11
C ALA A 295 11.62 -9.80 16.13
N GLN A 296 12.39 -10.26 15.13
CA GLN A 296 13.81 -9.90 14.97
C GLN A 296 14.00 -8.39 14.85
N ASP A 297 13.31 -7.75 13.90
CA ASP A 297 13.37 -6.30 13.68
C ASP A 297 13.08 -5.49 14.96
N SER A 298 12.00 -5.85 15.65
CA SER A 298 11.54 -5.14 16.84
C SER A 298 12.53 -5.32 17.98
N CYS A 299 13.02 -6.55 18.17
CA CYS A 299 13.96 -6.86 19.24
C CYS A 299 15.31 -6.19 19.05
N PHE A 300 15.79 -6.00 17.82
CA PHE A 300 17.05 -5.28 17.58
C PHE A 300 16.98 -3.86 18.14
N ILE A 301 15.89 -3.17 17.84
CA ILE A 301 15.64 -1.78 18.26
C ILE A 301 15.40 -1.73 19.77
N ASP A 302 14.51 -2.57 20.29
CA ASP A 302 14.07 -2.54 21.68
C ASP A 302 15.17 -2.91 22.67
N THR A 303 16.13 -3.74 22.27
CA THR A 303 17.26 -4.12 23.12
C THR A 303 18.44 -3.16 23.03
N GLY A 304 18.29 -2.11 22.21
CA GLY A 304 19.21 -0.99 22.16
C GLY A 304 20.42 -1.22 21.27
N ILE A 305 20.26 -1.90 20.12
CA ILE A 305 21.35 -2.05 19.15
C ILE A 305 21.94 -0.69 18.72
N CYS A 306 21.11 0.36 18.67
CA CYS A 306 21.53 1.72 18.36
C CYS A 306 22.43 2.38 19.42
N ASP A 307 22.54 1.81 20.63
CA ASP A 307 23.45 2.32 21.67
C ASP A 307 24.81 1.63 21.66
N LEU A 308 24.99 0.56 20.86
CA LEU A 308 26.28 -0.11 20.77
C LEU A 308 27.31 0.88 20.23
N VAL A 309 28.31 1.18 21.04
CA VAL A 309 29.39 2.11 20.69
C VAL A 309 30.28 1.46 19.63
N GLU A 310 30.79 2.28 18.69
CA GLU A 310 31.89 1.91 17.79
C GLU A 310 33.11 1.48 18.60
N ASP A 311 33.30 0.17 18.64
CA ASP A 311 34.42 -0.52 19.24
C ASP A 311 34.69 -1.71 18.34
N ASN A 312 35.96 -1.88 17.94
CA ASN A 312 36.41 -2.96 17.08
C ASN A 312 35.88 -4.33 17.54
N GLN A 313 35.64 -4.52 18.85
CA GLN A 313 35.04 -5.74 19.40
C GLN A 313 33.58 -5.97 18.98
N ASN A 314 32.73 -4.95 19.08
CA ASN A 314 31.32 -5.06 18.72
C ASN A 314 31.15 -5.18 17.19
N GLU A 315 31.91 -4.42 16.44
CA GLU A 315 31.94 -4.46 14.98
C GLU A 315 32.42 -5.81 14.45
N PHE A 316 33.54 -6.30 15.00
CA PHE A 316 34.07 -7.62 14.67
C PHE A 316 33.09 -8.73 15.04
N ALA A 317 32.45 -8.64 16.21
CA ALA A 317 31.48 -9.65 16.64
C ALA A 317 30.24 -9.69 15.73
N LEU A 318 29.67 -8.53 15.37
CA LEU A 318 28.54 -8.46 14.45
C LEU A 318 28.92 -8.93 13.04
N TRP A 319 30.10 -8.55 12.55
CA TRP A 319 30.61 -9.00 11.26
C TRP A 319 30.83 -10.52 11.25
N TYR A 320 31.41 -11.05 12.32
CA TYR A 320 31.67 -12.49 12.46
C TYR A 320 30.37 -13.28 12.53
N ILE A 321 29.39 -12.83 13.31
CA ILE A 321 28.06 -13.48 13.40
C ILE A 321 27.33 -13.41 12.07
N SER A 322 27.41 -12.27 11.37
CA SER A 322 26.80 -12.11 10.05
C SER A 322 27.33 -13.13 9.05
N ASN A 323 28.62 -13.50 9.13
CA ASN A 323 29.22 -14.53 8.27
C ASN A 323 28.97 -15.98 8.75
N ASP A 324 28.70 -16.19 10.04
CA ASP A 324 28.40 -17.53 10.61
C ASP A 324 26.94 -17.96 10.34
N VAL A 325 26.03 -17.00 10.12
CA VAL A 325 24.63 -17.27 9.78
C VAL A 325 24.51 -17.31 8.26
N GLU A 326 24.20 -18.48 7.68
CA GLU A 326 23.96 -18.69 6.23
C GLU A 326 22.61 -18.07 5.77
N ASP A 327 22.31 -16.87 6.24
CA ASP A 327 21.08 -16.14 5.93
C ASP A 327 21.41 -14.69 5.53
N SER A 328 21.28 -14.42 4.22
CA SER A 328 21.41 -13.09 3.64
C SER A 328 20.42 -12.09 4.22
N ARG A 329 19.29 -12.58 4.76
CA ARG A 329 18.23 -11.73 5.31
C ARG A 329 18.58 -11.17 6.68
N PHE A 330 19.24 -11.92 7.55
CA PHE A 330 19.76 -11.38 8.81
C PHE A 330 20.74 -10.22 8.58
N GLN A 331 21.64 -10.35 7.60
CA GLN A 331 22.60 -9.29 7.25
C GLN A 331 21.89 -8.03 6.72
N LEU A 332 20.84 -8.23 5.93
CA LEU A 332 19.99 -7.18 5.39
C LEU A 332 19.18 -6.45 6.49
N GLU A 333 18.51 -7.19 7.37
CA GLU A 333 17.71 -6.60 8.44
C GLU A 333 18.60 -5.83 9.43
N LEU A 334 19.74 -6.41 9.80
CA LEU A 334 20.74 -5.75 10.64
C LEU A 334 21.26 -4.44 10.01
N SER A 335 21.63 -4.46 8.73
CA SER A 335 22.11 -3.25 8.04
C SER A 335 21.02 -2.17 7.91
N THR A 336 19.78 -2.57 7.66
CA THR A 336 18.62 -1.67 7.61
C THR A 336 18.36 -1.00 8.96
N ILE A 337 18.42 -1.76 10.05
CA ILE A 337 18.17 -1.26 11.41
C ILE A 337 19.31 -0.34 11.86
N LEU A 338 20.57 -0.70 11.57
CA LEU A 338 21.71 0.17 11.83
C LEU A 338 21.63 1.48 11.02
N CYS A 339 21.08 1.45 9.80
CA CYS A 339 20.80 2.66 9.03
C CYS A 339 19.74 3.55 9.71
N ARG A 340 18.70 2.97 10.35
CA ARG A 340 17.68 3.71 11.14
C ARG A 340 18.21 4.30 12.44
N CYS A 341 19.28 3.74 13.01
CA CYS A 341 19.94 4.29 14.20
C CYS A 341 20.61 5.66 13.96
N ASN A 342 20.79 6.09 12.70
CA ASN A 342 21.44 7.35 12.35
C ASN A 342 20.50 8.56 12.49
N LYS A 343 20.72 9.40 13.52
CA LYS A 343 20.22 10.79 13.57
C LYS A 343 21.37 11.81 13.41
N TYR A 344 21.05 12.91 12.74
CA TYR A 344 21.89 14.06 12.38
C TYR A 344 22.55 14.73 13.60
N GLU A 345 23.87 14.93 13.53
CA GLU A 345 24.55 16.05 14.20
C GLU A 345 25.40 16.82 13.18
N GLY A 346 25.24 18.15 13.14
CA GLY A 346 26.19 19.05 12.49
C GLY A 346 26.27 19.05 10.94
N GLY A 347 25.39 18.35 10.23
CA GLY A 347 25.32 18.44 8.77
C GLY A 347 26.34 17.60 7.98
N SER A 348 27.04 16.66 8.64
CA SER A 348 27.92 15.69 7.96
C SER A 348 27.32 14.28 8.05
N ARG A 349 27.01 13.68 6.90
CA ARG A 349 26.56 12.28 6.76
C ARG A 349 27.80 11.38 6.63
N TYR A 350 28.00 10.44 7.54
CA TYR A 350 29.04 9.41 7.37
C TYR A 350 28.51 8.33 6.41
N ARG A 351 29.30 7.96 5.40
CA ARG A 351 29.02 6.86 4.47
C ARG A 351 29.13 5.52 5.21
N LEU A 352 28.06 4.73 5.23
CA LEU A 352 28.20 3.27 5.38
C LEU A 352 28.90 2.78 4.11
N LYS A 353 30.17 2.39 4.21
CA LYS A 353 30.83 1.66 3.12
C LYS A 353 30.40 0.21 3.21
N TYR A 354 29.62 -0.26 2.25
CA TYR A 354 29.57 -1.69 1.97
C TYR A 354 30.97 -2.06 1.45
N SER A 355 31.67 -2.91 2.19
CA SER A 355 32.96 -3.41 1.77
C SER A 355 32.91 -4.91 2.00
N SER A 356 32.82 -5.66 0.91
CA SER A 356 33.02 -7.11 0.88
C SER A 356 34.41 -7.54 1.41
N GLU A 357 35.27 -6.61 1.85
CA GLU A 357 36.57 -6.94 2.44
C GLU A 357 36.90 -6.30 3.81
N LEU A 358 36.13 -5.35 4.37
CA LEU A 358 36.48 -4.72 5.67
C LEU A 358 35.25 -4.11 6.40
N GLY A 359 34.65 -4.86 7.33
CA GLY A 359 33.98 -4.35 8.56
C GLY A 359 32.51 -3.84 8.50
N ILE A 360 31.70 -4.22 9.49
CA ILE A 360 30.44 -3.51 9.86
C ILE A 360 30.84 -2.28 10.68
N HIS A 361 30.47 -1.07 10.24
CA HIS A 361 30.83 0.17 10.94
C HIS A 361 29.68 0.69 11.84
N LEU A 362 29.93 0.79 13.15
CA LEU A 362 29.07 1.41 14.15
C LEU A 362 29.47 2.90 14.33
N LYS A 363 28.70 3.67 15.12
CA LYS A 363 28.75 5.15 15.18
C LYS A 363 30.07 5.74 15.72
N GLN A 364 30.70 6.68 14.99
CA GLN A 364 31.71 7.60 15.55
C GLN A 364 31.12 8.47 16.66
N LYS A 365 31.92 8.70 17.71
CA LYS A 365 31.63 9.56 18.86
C LYS A 365 31.47 11.03 18.45
N ALA A 366 30.33 11.38 17.86
CA ALA A 366 29.71 12.67 18.15
C ALA A 366 29.30 12.62 19.64
N PRO A 367 29.50 13.68 20.43
CA PRO A 367 29.31 13.62 21.87
C PRO A 367 27.93 13.03 22.14
N VAL A 368 27.91 11.85 22.75
CA VAL A 368 26.69 11.36 23.36
C VAL A 368 26.34 12.48 24.31
N VAL A 369 25.32 13.27 23.98
CA VAL A 369 24.58 14.01 24.98
C VAL A 369 23.81 12.95 25.76
N ASP A 370 24.54 12.04 26.40
CA ASP A 370 24.16 11.52 27.69
C ASP A 370 24.44 12.68 28.64
N GLN A 371 23.60 13.70 28.49
CA GLN A 371 23.34 14.58 29.60
C GLN A 371 22.51 13.72 30.53
N SER A 372 23.18 12.88 31.32
CA SER A 372 22.84 12.77 32.72
C SER A 372 22.96 14.19 33.32
N SER A 373 21.94 14.99 32.99
CA SER A 373 21.75 16.32 33.51
C SER A 373 21.17 16.15 34.91
N PRO A 374 21.40 17.08 35.83
CA PRO A 374 20.57 17.18 37.03
C PRO A 374 19.06 17.16 36.73
N ALA A 375 18.64 17.51 35.51
CA ALA A 375 17.26 17.41 35.04
C ALA A 375 16.76 15.96 34.79
N ASP A 376 17.64 14.96 34.71
CA ASP A 376 17.29 13.54 34.57
C ASP A 376 17.15 12.84 35.95
N LEU A 377 17.51 13.52 37.04
CA LEU A 377 17.36 13.01 38.41
C LEU A 377 15.95 12.49 38.71
N PRO A 378 14.85 13.17 38.31
CA PRO A 378 13.50 12.67 38.56
C PRO A 378 13.20 11.30 37.93
N CYS A 379 13.83 10.98 36.79
CA CYS A 379 13.67 9.67 36.14
C CYS A 379 14.62 8.62 36.72
N THR A 380 15.89 8.99 36.90
CA THR A 380 16.94 8.06 37.34
C THR A 380 16.82 7.71 38.83
N SER A 381 16.31 8.61 39.68
CA SER A 381 16.09 8.34 41.12
C SER A 381 15.03 7.27 41.38
N GLN A 382 14.15 7.00 40.41
CA GLN A 382 13.16 5.93 40.45
C GLN A 382 13.59 4.69 39.64
N GLY A 383 14.87 4.60 39.27
CA GLY A 383 15.43 3.48 38.51
C GLY A 383 15.10 3.50 37.01
N GLY A 384 14.45 4.55 36.51
CA GLY A 384 14.12 4.71 35.10
C GLY A 384 15.26 5.27 34.26
N THR A 385 15.13 5.16 32.94
CA THR A 385 16.14 5.61 31.97
C THR A 385 15.56 6.62 30.99
N CYS A 386 16.23 7.77 30.83
CA CYS A 386 15.83 8.80 29.88
C CYS A 386 16.29 8.47 28.45
N GLN A 387 15.34 8.17 27.58
CA GLN A 387 15.61 7.73 26.20
C GLN A 387 14.58 8.27 25.20
N ASP A 388 14.89 8.19 23.90
CA ASP A 388 13.98 8.62 22.82
C ASP A 388 12.78 7.66 22.72
N TYR A 389 11.59 8.14 23.10
CA TYR A 389 10.38 7.31 23.16
C TYR A 389 9.83 6.92 21.78
N THR A 390 10.26 7.62 20.73
CA THR A 390 9.85 7.33 19.34
C THR A 390 10.61 6.17 18.72
N VAL A 391 11.73 5.79 19.34
CA VAL A 391 12.62 4.75 18.85
C VAL A 391 12.53 3.50 19.70
N ARG A 392 12.40 3.62 21.04
CA ARG A 392 12.49 2.48 21.95
C ARG A 392 11.16 2.14 22.59
N THR A 393 10.78 0.86 22.61
CA THR A 393 9.65 0.41 23.42
C THR A 393 10.08 0.26 24.88
N CYS A 394 9.36 0.92 25.78
CA CYS A 394 9.47 0.76 27.22
C CYS A 394 8.40 -0.20 27.74
N LEU A 395 8.85 -1.33 28.30
CA LEU A 395 7.95 -2.39 28.76
C LEU A 395 7.00 -1.90 29.87
N ALA A 396 7.51 -1.14 30.85
CA ALA A 396 6.72 -0.54 31.92
C ALA A 396 6.05 0.80 31.53
N GLY A 397 6.23 1.26 30.29
CA GLY A 397 5.69 2.52 29.78
C GLY A 397 6.56 3.76 30.07
N TYR A 398 6.24 4.85 29.39
CA TYR A 398 6.95 6.12 29.48
C TYR A 398 6.21 7.15 30.32
N GLU A 399 6.99 7.94 31.07
CA GLU A 399 6.51 9.16 31.70
C GLU A 399 7.14 10.41 31.06
N THR A 400 6.31 11.43 30.86
CA THR A 400 6.73 12.74 30.36
C THR A 400 7.31 13.61 31.49
N ASN A 401 8.08 14.64 31.15
CA ASN A 401 8.57 15.68 32.07
C ASN A 401 9.52 15.21 33.21
N LYS A 402 10.12 14.01 33.10
CA LYS A 402 11.11 13.50 34.07
C LYS A 402 12.55 13.44 33.53
N CYS A 403 12.72 13.86 32.27
CA CYS A 403 14.00 13.89 31.57
C CYS A 403 14.28 15.31 31.07
N GLY A 404 15.52 15.75 31.17
CA GLY A 404 16.01 16.94 30.51
C GLY A 404 16.17 16.71 29.00
N GLY A 405 16.18 17.81 28.25
CA GLY A 405 16.30 17.78 26.78
C GLY A 405 14.97 18.04 26.08
N ASN A 406 14.84 17.52 24.85
CA ASN A 406 13.66 17.74 24.02
C ASN A 406 12.47 16.83 24.42
N ALA A 407 11.29 17.12 23.89
CA ALA A 407 10.04 16.39 24.19
C ALA A 407 10.03 14.92 23.72
N LEU A 408 11.01 14.51 22.90
CA LEU A 408 11.19 13.11 22.48
C LEU A 408 11.94 12.30 23.54
N ARG A 409 12.62 12.94 24.48
CA ARG A 409 13.28 12.25 25.60
C ARG A 409 12.27 12.07 26.73
N ARG A 410 11.86 10.83 26.97
CA ARG A 410 10.90 10.47 28.03
C ARG A 410 11.52 9.46 28.98
N CYS A 411 10.98 9.39 30.19
CA CYS A 411 11.46 8.46 31.21
C CYS A 411 10.86 7.08 30.98
N CYS A 412 11.66 6.13 30.52
CA CYS A 412 11.25 4.73 30.51
C CYS A 412 11.30 4.19 31.94
N LEU A 413 10.16 3.72 32.46
CA LEU A 413 10.07 3.15 33.79
C LEU A 413 10.81 1.82 33.90
N GLN A 414 11.38 1.54 35.06
CA GLN A 414 12.01 0.25 35.35
C GLN A 414 10.94 -0.85 35.39
N CYS A 415 11.14 -1.92 34.62
CA CYS A 415 10.29 -3.10 34.69
C CYS A 415 10.96 -4.19 35.56
N ASP A 416 10.57 -4.22 36.84
CA ASP A 416 11.02 -5.22 37.81
C ASP A 416 10.47 -6.64 37.52
N SER A 417 10.80 -7.62 38.37
CA SER A 417 10.37 -9.01 38.19
C SER A 417 8.84 -9.18 38.20
N THR A 418 8.12 -8.33 38.92
CA THR A 418 6.64 -8.36 38.97
C THR A 418 6.07 -7.81 37.68
N CYS A 419 6.59 -6.69 37.18
CA CYS A 419 6.24 -6.14 35.88
C CYS A 419 6.47 -7.17 34.76
N GLN A 420 7.62 -7.85 34.76
CA GLN A 420 7.93 -8.87 33.76
C GLN A 420 6.96 -10.06 33.82
N SER A 421 6.64 -10.56 35.02
CA SER A 421 5.69 -11.67 35.21
C SER A 421 4.26 -11.29 34.79
N ASN A 422 3.85 -10.05 35.05
CA ASN A 422 2.57 -9.52 34.59
C ASN A 422 2.49 -9.50 33.06
N HIS A 423 3.50 -8.97 32.37
CA HIS A 423 3.53 -8.96 30.90
C HIS A 423 3.53 -10.37 30.29
N GLN A 424 4.15 -11.36 30.95
CA GLN A 424 4.07 -12.77 30.55
C GLN A 424 2.65 -13.35 30.68
N THR A 425 1.93 -12.98 31.75
CA THR A 425 0.55 -13.41 31.96
C THR A 425 -0.37 -12.75 30.91
N TRP A 426 -0.16 -11.47 30.66
CA TRP A 426 -0.92 -10.70 29.69
C TRP A 426 -0.71 -11.16 28.25
N SER A 427 0.48 -11.62 27.90
CA SER A 427 0.78 -12.05 26.53
C SER A 427 -0.02 -13.27 26.07
N ALA A 428 -0.62 -14.02 27.00
CA ALA A 428 -1.57 -15.08 26.67
C ALA A 428 -2.85 -14.55 25.96
N GLY A 429 -3.18 -13.27 26.12
CA GLY A 429 -4.33 -12.61 25.49
C GLY A 429 -4.01 -11.82 24.23
N ASP A 430 -2.79 -11.90 23.70
CA ASP A 430 -2.32 -11.03 22.60
C ASP A 430 -2.62 -11.56 21.20
N SER A 431 -3.26 -12.73 21.09
CA SER A 431 -3.53 -13.39 19.81
C SER A 431 -4.33 -12.49 18.85
N SER A 432 -5.35 -11.78 19.35
CA SER A 432 -6.15 -10.84 18.55
C SER A 432 -5.30 -9.70 17.96
N CYS A 433 -4.43 -9.09 18.77
CA CYS A 433 -3.51 -8.06 18.30
C CYS A 433 -2.48 -8.60 17.30
N SER A 434 -1.90 -9.75 17.61
CA SER A 434 -0.86 -10.37 16.81
C SER A 434 -1.39 -10.85 15.45
N ASN A 435 -2.64 -11.30 15.40
CA ASN A 435 -3.33 -11.71 14.17
C ASN A 435 -3.69 -10.51 13.29
N ALA A 436 -3.84 -9.32 13.88
CA ALA A 436 -3.98 -8.06 13.14
C ALA A 436 -2.64 -7.46 12.71
N GLY A 437 -1.53 -8.20 12.85
CA GLY A 437 -0.18 -7.72 12.51
C GLY A 437 0.35 -6.64 13.44
N GLY A 438 -0.29 -6.43 14.61
CA GLY A 438 0.08 -5.43 15.60
C GLY A 438 0.88 -6.00 16.78
N GLN A 439 1.34 -5.09 17.64
CA GLN A 439 2.12 -5.40 18.83
C GLN A 439 1.50 -4.79 20.09
N CYS A 440 1.33 -5.62 21.12
CA CYS A 440 0.80 -5.19 22.41
C CYS A 440 1.87 -4.53 23.28
N LYS A 441 1.77 -3.21 23.43
CA LYS A 441 2.67 -2.40 24.26
C LYS A 441 1.88 -1.39 25.08
N MET A 442 2.49 -0.84 26.13
CA MET A 442 1.84 0.22 26.90
C MET A 442 1.57 1.42 25.98
N ASP A 443 0.40 2.03 26.06
CA ASP A 443 -0.07 3.14 25.22
C ASP A 443 0.80 4.41 25.29
N SER A 444 1.55 4.55 26.38
CA SER A 444 2.61 5.56 26.54
C SER A 444 3.82 5.37 25.60
N ASN A 445 3.97 4.19 24.99
CA ASN A 445 4.95 3.97 23.94
C ASN A 445 4.56 4.63 22.63
N PHE A 446 5.54 5.00 21.82
CA PHE A 446 5.26 5.46 20.47
C PHE A 446 4.73 4.31 19.62
N CYS A 447 3.61 4.55 18.92
CA CYS A 447 3.05 3.64 17.94
C CYS A 447 3.21 4.26 16.55
N HIS A 448 3.96 3.59 15.66
CA HIS A 448 4.12 4.02 14.27
C HIS A 448 2.81 3.92 13.46
N GLY A 449 1.86 3.12 13.93
CA GLY A 449 0.51 3.03 13.37
C GLY A 449 -0.56 3.55 14.33
N GLN A 450 -1.63 2.78 14.53
CA GLN A 450 -2.73 3.17 15.40
C GLN A 450 -2.90 2.22 16.57
N TYR A 451 -3.20 2.75 17.75
CA TYR A 451 -3.62 1.93 18.88
C TYR A 451 -5.06 1.47 18.71
N ARG A 452 -5.28 0.17 18.89
CA ARG A 452 -6.59 -0.46 19.01
C ARG A 452 -6.75 -1.04 20.40
N THR A 453 -7.86 -0.68 21.05
CA THR A 453 -8.20 -1.11 22.40
C THR A 453 -8.80 -2.51 22.39
N GLY A 454 -8.67 -3.25 23.51
CA GLY A 454 -9.35 -4.54 23.69
C GLY A 454 -8.75 -5.73 22.93
N MET A 455 -7.62 -5.55 22.26
CA MET A 455 -6.96 -6.61 21.47
C MET A 455 -5.75 -7.24 22.18
N CYS A 456 -5.37 -6.71 23.34
CA CYS A 456 -4.24 -7.15 24.14
C CYS A 456 -4.71 -7.65 25.49
N GLY A 457 -4.03 -8.67 26.02
CA GLY A 457 -4.24 -9.05 27.42
C GLY A 457 -3.64 -8.00 28.36
N GLY A 458 -4.15 -7.96 29.60
CA GLY A 458 -3.64 -7.09 30.65
C GLY A 458 -4.43 -5.80 30.86
N PRO A 459 -3.81 -4.75 31.44
CA PRO A 459 -4.49 -3.53 31.82
C PRO A 459 -4.93 -2.72 30.60
N ALA A 460 -5.91 -1.82 30.78
CA ALA A 460 -6.43 -0.96 29.70
C ALA A 460 -5.35 -0.12 29.01
N GLY A 461 -4.29 0.27 29.73
CA GLY A 461 -3.14 0.99 29.19
C GLY A 461 -2.20 0.13 28.34
N ARG A 462 -2.48 -1.17 28.15
CA ARG A 462 -1.75 -2.05 27.23
C ARG A 462 -2.60 -2.26 25.98
N THR A 463 -2.26 -1.53 24.93
CA THR A 463 -3.07 -1.42 23.71
C THR A 463 -2.34 -2.00 22.51
N CYS A 464 -3.10 -2.47 21.52
CA CYS A 464 -2.52 -3.07 20.33
C CYS A 464 -2.08 -1.98 19.37
N CYS A 465 -0.78 -1.80 19.18
CA CYS A 465 -0.26 -0.95 18.12
C CYS A 465 -0.30 -1.74 16.81
N VAL A 466 -1.31 -1.50 15.97
CA VAL A 466 -1.38 -2.06 14.63
C VAL A 466 -0.73 -1.11 13.63
N PRO A 467 -0.07 -1.61 12.56
CA PRO A 467 0.30 -0.78 11.42
C PRO A 467 -0.95 -0.03 10.93
N GLY A 468 -0.85 1.29 10.82
CA GLY A 468 -1.98 2.10 10.35
C GLY A 468 -2.01 2.13 8.82
N PRO A 469 -3.18 2.24 8.17
CA PRO A 469 -3.22 2.87 6.86
C PRO A 469 -2.77 4.31 7.06
N GLY A 470 -1.68 4.70 6.40
CA GLY A 470 -0.93 5.92 6.70
C GLY A 470 -1.82 7.16 6.89
N GLY A 471 -1.82 7.68 8.13
CA GLY A 471 -2.25 9.03 8.47
C GLY A 471 -3.73 9.22 8.83
N SER A 472 -4.04 9.07 10.12
CA SER A 472 -4.94 9.99 10.83
C SER A 472 -4.64 9.90 12.33
N SER A 473 -4.00 10.95 12.86
CA SER A 473 -3.86 11.18 14.29
C SER A 473 -5.18 11.70 14.83
N SER A 474 -5.71 10.98 15.81
CA SER A 474 -6.84 11.40 16.65
C SER A 474 -6.35 12.37 17.73
N GLY A 475 -7.10 13.44 17.94
CA GLY A 475 -7.00 14.28 19.13
C GLY A 475 -8.36 14.37 19.79
N SER A 476 -8.56 13.63 20.87
CA SER A 476 -9.72 13.79 21.76
C SER A 476 -9.35 14.76 22.88
N GLY A 477 -10.11 15.85 22.98
CA GLY A 477 -10.10 16.80 24.08
C GLY A 477 -11.44 17.53 24.08
N ASP A 478 -12.27 17.18 25.07
CA ASP A 478 -13.69 17.47 25.23
C ASP A 478 -14.07 18.97 25.25
N SER A 479 -15.36 19.21 25.02
CA SER A 479 -16.17 20.42 25.18
C SER A 479 -16.29 21.44 24.02
N GLY A 480 -17.42 21.35 23.30
CA GLY A 480 -17.94 22.43 22.44
C GLY A 480 -18.62 21.93 21.17
N SER A 481 -19.95 21.98 21.14
CA SER A 481 -20.84 21.83 19.97
C SER A 481 -20.27 22.47 18.69
N THR A 482 -20.19 21.71 17.58
CA THR A 482 -20.91 21.93 16.29
C THR A 482 -20.37 21.01 15.16
N GLY A 483 -21.24 20.16 14.60
CA GLY A 483 -21.22 19.72 13.19
C GLY A 483 -20.37 18.50 12.77
N SER A 484 -20.87 17.27 12.99
CA SER A 484 -20.36 16.05 12.31
C SER A 484 -21.51 15.34 11.57
N GLY A 485 -21.34 15.10 10.26
CA GLY A 485 -22.35 14.55 9.35
C GLY A 485 -22.68 13.07 9.52
N HIS A 486 -22.70 12.55 10.75
CA HIS A 486 -23.06 11.15 11.05
C HIS A 486 -24.49 10.99 11.60
N GLY A 487 -25.21 12.09 11.82
CA GLY A 487 -26.48 12.05 12.57
C GLY A 487 -26.31 11.53 14.00
N ASN A 488 -27.34 11.66 14.84
CA ASN A 488 -27.27 11.18 16.24
C ASN A 488 -27.64 9.70 16.42
N TYR A 489 -27.94 8.99 15.34
CA TYR A 489 -28.62 7.69 15.38
C TYR A 489 -27.71 6.50 15.09
N GLY A 490 -26.39 6.70 15.06
CA GLY A 490 -25.39 5.66 14.78
C GLY A 490 -24.65 5.91 13.47
N ASN A 491 -23.41 5.42 13.37
CA ASN A 491 -22.61 5.63 12.17
C ASN A 491 -22.86 4.51 11.14
N ILE A 492 -23.51 4.82 10.02
CA ILE A 492 -23.87 3.84 8.98
C ILE A 492 -22.67 3.03 8.43
N MET A 493 -21.46 3.58 8.49
CA MET A 493 -20.23 2.90 8.03
C MET A 493 -19.72 1.84 9.01
N ASN A 494 -20.24 1.83 10.23
CA ASN A 494 -19.91 0.87 11.26
C ASN A 494 -20.99 -0.23 11.40
N VAL A 495 -22.06 -0.17 10.59
CA VAL A 495 -23.15 -1.15 10.58
C VAL A 495 -22.78 -2.30 9.64
N ASP A 496 -22.84 -3.55 10.10
CA ASP A 496 -22.64 -4.72 9.25
C ASP A 496 -23.81 -4.91 8.26
N THR A 497 -23.55 -5.55 7.12
CA THR A 497 -24.59 -5.85 6.13
C THR A 497 -24.21 -7.03 5.24
N THR A 498 -25.21 -7.84 4.88
CA THR A 498 -25.10 -8.87 3.84
C THR A 498 -25.50 -8.37 2.45
N GLY A 499 -26.12 -7.18 2.33
CA GLY A 499 -26.62 -6.57 1.10
C GLY A 499 -27.87 -7.23 0.51
N ALA A 500 -28.17 -6.95 -0.76
CA ALA A 500 -29.39 -7.37 -1.44
C ALA A 500 -29.47 -8.89 -1.67
N SER A 501 -30.67 -9.45 -1.50
CA SER A 501 -31.03 -10.79 -1.95
C SER A 501 -31.01 -10.89 -3.48
N GLU A 502 -31.04 -12.12 -3.97
CA GLU A 502 -31.18 -12.39 -5.41
C GLU A 502 -32.48 -11.80 -5.99
N THR A 503 -33.58 -11.83 -5.22
CA THR A 503 -34.88 -11.30 -5.65
C THR A 503 -34.82 -9.80 -5.89
N THR A 504 -34.20 -9.06 -4.97
CA THR A 504 -33.98 -7.61 -5.10
C THR A 504 -33.02 -7.29 -6.25
N ALA A 505 -31.94 -8.05 -6.40
CA ALA A 505 -30.96 -7.85 -7.47
C ALA A 505 -31.55 -8.03 -8.87
N ARG A 506 -32.50 -8.96 -9.05
CA ARG A 506 -33.16 -9.26 -10.33
C ARG A 506 -34.08 -8.14 -10.84
N GLN A 507 -34.35 -7.11 -10.04
CA GLN A 507 -35.13 -5.94 -10.48
C GLN A 507 -34.42 -5.16 -11.61
N ASP A 508 -33.09 -5.19 -11.64
CA ASP A 508 -32.29 -4.49 -12.65
C ASP A 508 -31.49 -5.49 -13.48
N GLU A 509 -31.54 -5.35 -14.81
CA GLU A 509 -30.92 -6.32 -15.72
C GLU A 509 -29.41 -6.46 -15.54
N ASN A 510 -28.72 -5.37 -15.21
CA ASN A 510 -27.28 -5.35 -14.97
C ASN A 510 -26.88 -5.80 -13.54
N ALA A 511 -27.86 -5.99 -12.64
CA ALA A 511 -27.64 -6.47 -11.28
C ALA A 511 -28.10 -7.92 -11.09
N LYS A 512 -28.85 -8.51 -12.03
CA LYS A 512 -29.45 -9.87 -11.93
C LYS A 512 -28.48 -11.03 -11.68
N HIS A 513 -27.18 -10.83 -11.95
CA HIS A 513 -26.12 -11.82 -11.73
C HIS A 513 -25.29 -11.55 -10.45
N LEU A 514 -25.62 -10.49 -9.73
CA LEU A 514 -24.98 -10.09 -8.48
C LEU A 514 -25.88 -10.50 -7.31
N ILE A 515 -25.28 -10.70 -6.14
CA ILE A 515 -25.96 -10.85 -4.86
C ILE A 515 -25.18 -10.11 -3.78
N GLY A 516 -25.83 -9.87 -2.64
CA GLY A 516 -25.25 -9.23 -1.47
C GLY A 516 -24.80 -7.80 -1.72
N VAL A 517 -23.75 -7.37 -1.03
CA VAL A 517 -23.26 -5.98 -1.08
C VAL A 517 -22.98 -5.48 -2.51
N PRO A 518 -22.33 -6.24 -3.43
CA PRO A 518 -22.15 -5.81 -4.81
C PRO A 518 -23.46 -5.52 -5.56
N ALA A 519 -24.53 -6.28 -5.31
CA ALA A 519 -25.83 -6.04 -5.93
C ALA A 519 -26.45 -4.72 -5.43
N SER A 520 -26.45 -4.48 -4.12
CA SER A 520 -26.90 -3.23 -3.53
C SER A 520 -26.17 -2.01 -4.10
N GLN A 521 -24.84 -2.09 -4.23
CA GLN A 521 -24.02 -1.03 -4.82
C GLN A 521 -24.39 -0.76 -6.28
N GLN A 522 -24.65 -1.81 -7.06
CA GLN A 522 -25.07 -1.68 -8.45
C GLN A 522 -26.48 -1.04 -8.57
N LEU A 523 -27.42 -1.42 -7.72
CA LEU A 523 -28.77 -0.84 -7.67
C LEU A 523 -28.72 0.66 -7.30
N ALA A 524 -27.96 1.02 -6.27
CA ALA A 524 -27.73 2.43 -5.91
C ALA A 524 -27.03 3.21 -7.02
N ARG A 525 -26.08 2.59 -7.73
CA ARG A 525 -25.41 3.19 -8.90
C ARG A 525 -26.38 3.51 -10.03
N ASN A 526 -27.33 2.61 -10.30
CA ASN A 526 -28.36 2.82 -11.32
C ASN A 526 -29.30 3.98 -10.96
N ASP A 527 -29.47 4.26 -9.66
CA ASP A 527 -30.31 5.35 -9.15
C ASP A 527 -29.56 6.67 -8.96
N LEU A 528 -28.23 6.66 -8.91
CA LEU A 528 -27.39 7.81 -8.50
C LEU A 528 -27.70 9.10 -9.27
N SER A 529 -27.88 9.03 -10.58
CA SER A 529 -28.18 10.22 -11.40
C SER A 529 -29.51 10.88 -10.97
N ARG A 530 -30.54 10.09 -10.70
CA ARG A 530 -31.84 10.59 -10.21
C ARG A 530 -31.75 11.06 -8.76
N LEU A 531 -31.03 10.33 -7.91
CA LEU A 531 -30.80 10.73 -6.51
C LEU A 531 -30.11 12.09 -6.41
N ASN A 532 -29.17 12.37 -7.31
CA ASN A 532 -28.47 13.65 -7.35
C ASN A 532 -29.39 14.85 -7.60
N ASN A 533 -30.54 14.67 -8.27
CA ASN A 533 -31.53 15.74 -8.44
C ASN A 533 -32.14 16.18 -7.11
N TYR A 534 -32.22 15.28 -6.13
CA TYR A 534 -32.78 15.54 -4.80
C TYR A 534 -31.73 15.80 -3.74
N LYS A 535 -30.43 15.81 -4.11
CA LYS A 535 -29.32 15.83 -3.15
C LYS A 535 -29.38 17.00 -2.18
N SER A 536 -29.64 18.22 -2.66
CA SER A 536 -29.78 19.40 -1.81
C SER A 536 -30.94 19.27 -0.83
N GLN A 537 -32.07 18.71 -1.25
CA GLN A 537 -33.24 18.51 -0.41
C GLN A 537 -32.97 17.43 0.65
N ILE A 538 -32.29 16.35 0.25
CA ILE A 538 -31.87 15.27 1.14
C ILE A 538 -30.90 15.79 2.22
N GLU A 539 -29.93 16.63 1.84
CA GLU A 539 -28.98 17.26 2.78
C GLU A 539 -29.68 18.24 3.74
N GLU A 540 -30.66 19.00 3.25
CA GLU A 540 -31.49 19.88 4.08
C GLU A 540 -32.28 19.07 5.12
N VAL A 541 -32.97 18.01 4.69
CA VAL A 541 -33.77 17.13 5.55
C VAL A 541 -32.87 16.43 6.57
N ALA A 542 -31.71 15.91 6.13
CA ALA A 542 -30.74 15.29 7.00
C ALA A 542 -30.24 16.23 8.10
N THR A 543 -29.97 17.49 7.75
CA THR A 543 -29.55 18.52 8.70
C THR A 543 -30.67 18.83 9.70
N ASP A 544 -31.90 19.01 9.22
CA ASP A 544 -33.09 19.29 10.03
C ASP A 544 -33.40 18.15 11.03
N LYS A 545 -33.27 16.91 10.57
CA LYS A 545 -33.60 15.69 11.32
C LYS A 545 -32.41 15.07 12.05
N ASN A 546 -31.22 15.64 11.89
CA ASN A 546 -29.96 15.12 12.39
C ASN A 546 -29.77 13.62 12.04
N MET A 547 -30.00 13.30 10.77
CA MET A 547 -29.89 11.97 10.17
C MET A 547 -28.77 11.97 9.13
N ASP A 548 -28.12 10.82 8.90
CA ASP A 548 -27.16 10.71 7.80
C ASP A 548 -27.91 10.78 6.44
N PRO A 549 -27.63 11.77 5.57
CA PRO A 549 -28.31 11.89 4.28
C PRO A 549 -28.07 10.69 3.34
N ALA A 550 -26.99 9.92 3.54
CA ALA A 550 -26.79 8.67 2.80
C ALA A 550 -27.88 7.64 3.10
N ILE A 551 -28.41 7.63 4.33
CA ILE A 551 -29.51 6.76 4.74
C ILE A 551 -30.81 7.20 4.05
N ILE A 552 -31.09 8.51 4.05
CA ILE A 552 -32.27 9.07 3.37
C ILE A 552 -32.21 8.74 1.87
N ALA A 553 -31.05 8.96 1.22
CA ALA A 553 -30.86 8.63 -0.20
C ALA A 553 -31.00 7.13 -0.48
N ALA A 554 -30.50 6.26 0.40
CA ALA A 554 -30.61 4.82 0.25
C ALA A 554 -32.05 4.32 0.39
N ILE A 555 -32.83 4.89 1.31
CA ILE A 555 -34.26 4.59 1.44
C ILE A 555 -35.01 5.06 0.19
N ILE A 556 -34.74 6.28 -0.32
CA ILE A 556 -35.34 6.77 -1.57
C ILE A 556 -34.99 5.85 -2.76
N SER A 557 -33.75 5.35 -2.82
CA SER A 557 -33.32 4.37 -3.82
C SER A 557 -34.09 3.05 -3.68
N ARG A 558 -34.23 2.52 -2.47
CA ARG A 558 -34.94 1.26 -2.22
C ARG A 558 -36.44 1.36 -2.49
N GLU A 559 -37.06 2.46 -2.07
CA GLU A 559 -38.52 2.63 -2.08
C GLU A 559 -39.07 2.99 -3.46
N SER A 560 -38.45 3.95 -4.14
CA SER A 560 -39.04 4.54 -5.35
C SER A 560 -38.09 4.59 -6.54
N ARG A 561 -36.88 4.03 -6.42
CA ARG A 561 -35.80 4.17 -7.41
C ARG A 561 -35.58 5.65 -7.76
N ALA A 562 -35.64 6.51 -6.73
CA ALA A 562 -35.64 7.98 -6.83
C ALA A 562 -36.78 8.53 -7.71
N GLY A 563 -38.00 8.03 -7.47
CA GLY A 563 -39.24 8.44 -8.16
C GLY A 563 -39.54 7.70 -9.47
N ASN A 564 -38.63 6.88 -9.99
CA ASN A 564 -38.75 6.26 -11.31
C ASN A 564 -39.83 5.16 -11.41
N VAL A 565 -40.29 4.64 -10.29
CA VAL A 565 -41.37 3.63 -10.25
C VAL A 565 -42.69 4.16 -9.70
N LEU A 566 -42.78 5.48 -9.47
CA LEU A 566 -44.01 6.14 -9.02
C LEU A 566 -44.91 6.50 -10.22
N ASP A 567 -46.22 6.55 -9.97
CA ASP A 567 -47.16 7.11 -10.94
C ASP A 567 -47.03 8.63 -11.07
N ALA A 568 -47.78 9.23 -12.00
CA ALA A 568 -47.74 10.67 -12.26
C ALA A 568 -48.16 11.56 -11.08
N ASN A 569 -48.82 10.98 -10.07
CA ASN A 569 -49.24 11.66 -8.85
C ASN A 569 -48.38 11.28 -7.64
N GLY A 570 -47.25 10.59 -7.87
CA GLY A 570 -46.29 10.21 -6.84
C GLY A 570 -46.67 8.98 -6.02
N TRP A 571 -47.63 8.17 -6.47
CA TRP A 571 -48.05 6.96 -5.77
C TRP A 571 -47.32 5.71 -6.26
N GLY A 572 -46.95 4.84 -5.32
CA GLY A 572 -46.49 3.47 -5.55
C GLY A 572 -47.29 2.48 -4.69
N ASP A 573 -46.83 1.23 -4.61
CA ASP A 573 -47.46 0.15 -3.82
C ASP A 573 -48.99 0.07 -3.99
N GLU A 574 -49.45 -0.07 -5.23
CA GLU A 574 -50.89 -0.12 -5.59
C GLU A 574 -51.71 1.08 -5.08
N GLY A 575 -51.06 2.23 -4.92
CA GLY A 575 -51.66 3.47 -4.44
C GLY A 575 -51.62 3.66 -2.93
N ASN A 576 -50.86 2.86 -2.18
CA ASN A 576 -50.74 2.99 -0.72
C ASN A 576 -49.51 3.80 -0.28
N GLY A 577 -48.37 3.62 -0.95
CA GLY A 577 -47.14 4.36 -0.68
C GLY A 577 -47.12 5.70 -1.42
N PHE A 578 -46.89 6.79 -0.69
CA PHE A 578 -46.82 8.13 -1.27
C PHE A 578 -45.37 8.65 -1.31
N GLY A 579 -44.98 9.21 -2.45
CA GLY A 579 -43.74 9.97 -2.66
C GLY A 579 -42.43 9.21 -2.58
N LEU A 580 -41.32 9.95 -2.61
CA LEU A 580 -39.96 9.41 -2.76
C LEU A 580 -39.55 8.36 -1.71
N MET A 581 -40.00 8.55 -0.47
CA MET A 581 -39.77 7.61 0.65
C MET A 581 -40.97 6.68 0.92
N GLN A 582 -41.97 6.64 0.04
CA GLN A 582 -43.14 5.74 0.11
C GLN A 582 -43.84 5.69 1.48
N VAL A 583 -44.25 6.86 2.00
CA VAL A 583 -45.03 6.94 3.25
C VAL A 583 -46.38 6.28 3.05
N ASP A 584 -46.69 5.27 3.88
CA ASP A 584 -47.92 4.49 3.76
C ASP A 584 -49.14 5.24 4.32
N LYS A 585 -50.10 5.53 3.44
CA LYS A 585 -51.34 6.27 3.78
C LYS A 585 -52.25 5.54 4.78
N ARG A 586 -52.05 4.23 4.99
CA ARG A 586 -52.85 3.42 5.92
C ARG A 586 -52.49 3.72 7.37
N TYR A 587 -51.25 4.17 7.61
CA TYR A 587 -50.70 4.43 8.95
C TYR A 587 -50.39 5.90 9.20
N HIS A 588 -50.15 6.67 8.14
CA HIS A 588 -49.82 8.09 8.21
C HIS A 588 -50.68 8.90 7.23
N THR A 589 -50.93 10.17 7.52
CA THR A 589 -51.50 11.10 6.53
C THR A 589 -50.35 11.71 5.75
N PRO A 590 -50.17 11.42 4.43
CA PRO A 590 -49.06 11.98 3.67
C PRO A 590 -49.14 13.51 3.56
N VAL A 591 -47.99 14.19 3.65
CA VAL A 591 -47.89 15.66 3.57
C VAL A 591 -46.89 16.12 2.50
N GLY A 592 -47.09 17.34 2.00
CA GLY A 592 -46.28 17.92 0.93
C GLY A 592 -46.53 17.29 -0.45
N GLU A 593 -45.82 17.82 -1.45
CA GLU A 593 -45.72 17.17 -2.76
C GLU A 593 -44.83 15.93 -2.67
N PHE A 594 -45.03 14.97 -3.57
CA PHE A 594 -44.43 13.63 -3.51
C PHE A 594 -42.89 13.61 -3.51
N ASP A 595 -42.26 14.67 -4.02
CA ASP A 595 -40.81 14.89 -4.10
C ASP A 595 -40.32 16.09 -3.27
N SER A 596 -41.18 16.62 -2.39
CA SER A 596 -40.88 17.81 -1.58
C SER A 596 -39.99 17.50 -0.37
N THR A 597 -39.34 18.54 0.17
CA THR A 597 -38.63 18.46 1.45
C THR A 597 -39.58 18.16 2.62
N GLU A 598 -40.83 18.60 2.55
CA GLU A 598 -41.86 18.31 3.56
C GLU A 598 -42.16 16.81 3.62
N HIS A 599 -42.32 16.16 2.46
CA HIS A 599 -42.48 14.71 2.36
C HIS A 599 -41.27 13.95 2.90
N MET A 600 -40.05 14.34 2.48
CA MET A 600 -38.82 13.71 2.97
C MET A 600 -38.63 13.88 4.49
N LYS A 601 -39.00 15.04 5.05
CA LYS A 601 -39.00 15.28 6.52
C LYS A 601 -39.99 14.36 7.24
N GLN A 602 -41.16 14.13 6.66
CA GLN A 602 -42.13 13.16 7.21
C GLN A 602 -41.56 11.74 7.19
N GLY A 603 -41.07 11.26 6.04
CA GLY A 603 -40.48 9.92 5.92
C GLY A 603 -39.30 9.72 6.87
N THR A 604 -38.41 10.69 6.97
CA THR A 604 -37.25 10.64 7.89
C THR A 604 -37.67 10.66 9.35
N GLN A 605 -38.75 11.38 9.72
CA GLN A 605 -39.27 11.35 11.08
C GLN A 605 -39.81 9.97 11.46
N ILE A 606 -40.54 9.32 10.55
CA ILE A 606 -41.05 7.95 10.77
C ILE A 606 -39.88 6.99 11.00
N LEU A 607 -38.79 7.11 10.23
CA LEU A 607 -37.57 6.34 10.46
C LEU A 607 -36.99 6.57 11.86
N ILE A 608 -36.85 7.83 12.29
CA ILE A 608 -36.34 8.20 13.62
C ILE A 608 -37.20 7.59 14.73
N ASP A 609 -38.52 7.68 14.60
CA ASP A 609 -39.46 7.13 15.58
C ASP A 609 -39.31 5.60 15.68
N THR A 610 -39.08 4.92 14.55
CA THR A 610 -38.80 3.49 14.50
C THR A 610 -37.44 3.13 15.11
N ILE A 611 -36.36 3.86 14.82
CA ILE A 611 -35.04 3.66 15.45
C ILE A 611 -35.16 3.77 16.97
N ASN A 612 -35.88 4.79 17.45
CA ASN A 612 -36.11 4.99 18.88
C ASN A 612 -36.96 3.85 19.48
N CYS A 613 -37.97 3.36 18.77
CA CYS A 613 -38.76 2.21 19.20
C CYS A 613 -37.91 0.94 19.36
N VAL A 614 -37.07 0.64 18.36
CA VAL A 614 -36.15 -0.50 18.39
C VAL A 614 -35.14 -0.36 19.53
N LYS A 615 -34.53 0.82 19.69
CA LYS A 615 -33.59 1.09 20.79
C LYS A 615 -34.22 0.92 22.16
N ASN A 616 -35.49 1.28 22.32
CA ASN A 616 -36.22 1.10 23.58
C ASN A 616 -36.53 -0.37 23.88
N ARG A 617 -36.80 -1.19 22.86
CA ARG A 617 -37.08 -2.63 23.02
C ARG A 617 -35.80 -3.45 23.22
N HIS A 618 -34.71 -3.02 22.60
CA HIS A 618 -33.40 -3.67 22.64
C HIS A 618 -32.37 -2.72 23.25
N SER A 619 -32.55 -2.38 24.52
CA SER A 619 -31.78 -1.34 25.21
C SER A 619 -30.26 -1.61 25.25
N ASP A 620 -29.87 -2.88 25.18
CA ASP A 620 -28.50 -3.40 25.18
C ASP A 620 -27.80 -3.31 23.82
N TRP A 621 -28.53 -3.10 22.72
CA TRP A 621 -27.95 -2.96 21.38
C TRP A 621 -27.13 -1.67 21.26
N THR A 622 -26.07 -1.68 20.45
CA THR A 622 -25.33 -0.45 20.12
C THR A 622 -26.20 0.52 19.32
N ALA A 623 -25.73 1.77 19.15
CA ALA A 623 -26.41 2.73 18.29
C ALA A 623 -26.49 2.23 16.83
N GLU A 624 -25.40 1.63 16.33
CA GLU A 624 -25.33 1.00 15.01
C GLU A 624 -26.33 -0.15 14.85
N MET A 625 -26.46 -1.00 15.87
CA MET A 625 -27.42 -2.11 15.82
C MET A 625 -28.87 -1.61 15.82
N ALA A 626 -29.17 -0.60 16.66
CA ALA A 626 -30.49 0.02 16.70
C ALA A 626 -30.81 0.78 15.41
N LEU A 627 -29.81 1.39 14.75
CA LEU A 627 -29.96 2.01 13.45
C LEU A 627 -30.40 1.00 12.39
N LYS A 628 -29.70 -0.13 12.29
CA LYS A 628 -30.01 -1.22 11.36
C LYS A 628 -31.42 -1.76 11.61
N GLY A 629 -31.76 -2.01 12.87
CA GLY A 629 -33.10 -2.45 13.25
C GLY A 629 -34.17 -1.41 12.94
N GLY A 630 -33.89 -0.12 13.13
CA GLY A 630 -34.81 0.96 12.78
C GLY A 630 -35.08 1.07 11.27
N ILE A 631 -34.06 0.85 10.43
CA ILE A 631 -34.22 0.76 8.97
C ILE A 631 -35.08 -0.46 8.61
N SER A 632 -34.85 -1.61 9.24
CA SER A 632 -35.67 -2.82 9.02
C SER A 632 -37.14 -2.61 9.38
N GLY A 633 -37.37 -2.02 10.56
CA GLY A 633 -38.70 -1.67 11.05
C GLY A 633 -39.38 -0.55 10.26
N TYR A 634 -38.67 0.22 9.44
CA TYR A 634 -39.29 1.20 8.55
C TYR A 634 -40.20 0.50 7.53
N ASN A 635 -39.79 -0.69 7.07
CA ASN A 635 -40.55 -1.51 6.13
C ASN A 635 -41.59 -2.41 6.83
N ALA A 636 -41.21 -3.10 7.91
CA ALA A 636 -42.04 -4.14 8.54
C ALA A 636 -42.62 -3.77 9.92
N GLY A 637 -42.35 -2.55 10.39
CA GLY A 637 -42.73 -2.09 11.72
C GLY A 637 -41.76 -2.53 12.82
N CYS A 638 -41.70 -1.74 13.91
CA CYS A 638 -40.86 -2.02 15.09
C CYS A 638 -41.17 -3.38 15.75
N ASP A 639 -42.39 -3.90 15.62
CA ASP A 639 -42.78 -5.21 16.12
C ASP A 639 -42.10 -6.38 15.39
N ASN A 640 -41.66 -6.20 14.14
CA ASN A 640 -40.99 -7.27 13.40
C ASN A 640 -39.53 -7.49 13.88
N VAL A 641 -38.91 -6.45 14.44
CA VAL A 641 -37.49 -6.45 14.82
C VAL A 641 -37.30 -7.17 16.17
N GLN A 642 -37.19 -8.50 16.13
CA GLN A 642 -37.10 -9.35 17.32
C GLN A 642 -35.67 -9.71 17.72
N THR A 643 -34.78 -9.95 16.75
CA THR A 643 -33.36 -10.27 16.99
C THR A 643 -32.49 -9.52 15.98
N TYR A 644 -31.18 -9.42 16.26
CA TYR A 644 -30.27 -8.68 15.38
C TYR A 644 -30.07 -9.43 14.05
N GLU A 645 -29.83 -10.74 14.13
CA GLU A 645 -29.57 -11.60 12.97
C GLU A 645 -30.82 -11.84 12.12
N GLY A 646 -32.01 -11.81 12.74
CA GLY A 646 -33.28 -12.13 12.10
C GLY A 646 -34.15 -10.92 11.75
N MET A 647 -33.66 -9.68 11.91
CA MET A 647 -34.50 -8.48 11.80
C MET A 647 -35.18 -8.30 10.44
N ASP A 648 -34.51 -8.70 9.35
CA ASP A 648 -35.03 -8.53 8.00
C ASP A 648 -35.98 -9.66 7.59
N VAL A 649 -36.08 -10.76 8.35
CA VAL A 649 -37.04 -11.82 8.07
C VAL A 649 -38.45 -11.26 8.22
N GLY A 650 -39.24 -11.29 7.16
CA GLY A 650 -40.57 -10.68 7.08
C GLY A 650 -40.60 -9.27 6.46
N THR A 651 -39.44 -8.66 6.19
CA THR A 651 -39.37 -7.46 5.35
C THR A 651 -39.56 -7.82 3.87
N THR A 652 -39.83 -6.82 3.02
CA THR A 652 -39.91 -7.04 1.57
C THR A 652 -38.63 -7.70 1.04
N PHE A 653 -38.74 -8.93 0.53
CA PHE A 653 -37.64 -9.79 0.06
C PHE A 653 -36.62 -10.23 1.12
N ASP A 654 -36.96 -10.14 2.40
CA ASP A 654 -36.16 -10.58 3.54
C ASP A 654 -34.74 -9.95 3.63
N ASP A 655 -34.56 -8.75 3.07
CA ASP A 655 -33.24 -8.11 2.93
C ASP A 655 -33.25 -6.59 3.13
N TYR A 656 -34.35 -6.00 3.61
CA TYR A 656 -34.57 -4.56 3.50
C TYR A 656 -33.46 -3.71 4.15
N ALA A 657 -33.14 -3.95 5.43
CA ALA A 657 -32.10 -3.18 6.11
C ALA A 657 -30.70 -3.52 5.58
N ASN A 658 -30.42 -4.80 5.30
CA ASN A 658 -29.13 -5.19 4.74
C ASN A 658 -28.88 -4.49 3.40
N ASP A 659 -29.84 -4.50 2.48
CA ASP A 659 -29.72 -3.78 1.21
C ASP A 659 -29.59 -2.27 1.41
N VAL A 660 -30.47 -1.64 2.19
CA VAL A 660 -30.44 -0.18 2.43
C VAL A 660 -29.13 0.26 3.07
N VAL A 661 -28.58 -0.48 4.04
CA VAL A 661 -27.27 -0.19 4.65
C VAL A 661 -26.17 -0.25 3.59
N ALA A 662 -26.14 -1.29 2.75
CA ALA A 662 -25.12 -1.43 1.71
C ALA A 662 -25.21 -0.31 0.65
N ARG A 663 -26.44 0.10 0.29
CA ARG A 663 -26.66 1.27 -0.58
C ARG A 663 -26.18 2.55 0.09
N ALA A 664 -26.51 2.78 1.36
CA ALA A 664 -26.11 3.97 2.10
C ALA A 664 -24.58 4.09 2.24
N GLN A 665 -23.90 2.99 2.56
CA GLN A 665 -22.44 2.96 2.64
C GLN A 665 -21.77 3.35 1.32
N TRP A 666 -22.33 2.91 0.19
CA TRP A 666 -21.83 3.28 -1.13
C TRP A 666 -22.16 4.73 -1.50
N LEU A 667 -23.41 5.17 -1.27
CA LEU A 667 -23.87 6.53 -1.52
C LEU A 667 -23.12 7.57 -0.69
N ARG A 668 -22.59 7.16 0.48
CA ARG A 668 -21.68 7.99 1.27
C ARG A 668 -20.41 8.35 0.52
N GLY A 669 -19.84 7.39 -0.21
CA GLY A 669 -18.71 7.61 -1.13
C GLY A 669 -19.08 8.42 -2.39
N GLN A 670 -20.38 8.62 -2.67
CA GLN A 670 -20.89 9.45 -3.76
C GLN A 670 -21.29 10.86 -3.30
N GLY A 671 -20.93 11.21 -2.06
CA GLY A 671 -21.09 12.55 -1.51
C GLY A 671 -22.44 12.83 -0.84
N PHE A 672 -23.25 11.82 -0.52
CA PHE A 672 -24.36 11.97 0.44
C PHE A 672 -23.79 11.79 1.85
N GLY A 673 -23.77 12.81 2.72
CA GLY A 673 -23.29 12.67 4.12
C GLY A 673 -21.97 13.35 4.41
N GLN A 674 -21.47 14.07 3.41
CA GLN A 674 -20.44 15.09 3.54
C GLN A 674 -21.21 16.41 3.54
N GLY A 675 -21.59 16.92 4.73
CA GLY A 675 -22.50 18.06 4.88
C GLY A 675 -22.18 19.22 3.94
N THR A 676 -23.23 19.96 3.52
CA THR A 676 -23.19 21.13 2.63
C THR A 676 -21.79 21.53 2.16
N ALA A 677 -21.41 20.99 1.00
CA ALA A 677 -20.14 21.26 0.35
C ALA A 677 -18.90 21.10 1.26
N ASP A 678 -18.08 20.10 0.95
CA ASP A 678 -16.69 20.50 0.81
C ASP A 678 -16.63 21.51 -0.33
N SER A 679 -16.75 22.79 0.01
CA SER A 679 -16.48 23.94 -0.88
C SER A 679 -15.04 23.92 -1.42
N SER A 680 -14.26 22.88 -1.11
CA SER A 680 -12.92 22.68 -1.59
C SER A 680 -12.77 21.69 -2.77
N CYS A 681 -13.67 20.73 -3.03
CA CYS A 681 -13.62 19.94 -4.28
C CYS A 681 -14.68 20.35 -5.31
N THR A 682 -14.22 21.03 -6.36
CA THR A 682 -15.05 21.56 -7.44
C THR A 682 -14.79 20.89 -8.80
N VAL A 683 -14.07 19.76 -8.82
CA VAL A 683 -13.88 18.94 -10.04
C VAL A 683 -15.04 17.96 -10.17
N ARG A 684 -15.75 18.02 -11.30
CA ARG A 684 -16.99 17.28 -11.55
C ARG A 684 -16.94 16.53 -12.88
N PRO A 685 -17.65 15.39 -13.00
CA PRO A 685 -17.88 14.77 -14.29
C PRO A 685 -18.52 15.76 -15.27
N TYR A 686 -18.13 15.66 -16.53
CA TYR A 686 -18.69 16.46 -17.61
C TYR A 686 -19.01 15.58 -18.82
N SER A 687 -20.10 15.88 -19.53
CA SER A 687 -20.44 15.22 -20.78
C SER A 687 -21.27 16.15 -21.66
N ASN A 688 -21.09 16.02 -22.97
CA ASN A 688 -21.94 16.68 -23.97
C ASN A 688 -21.87 15.88 -25.28
N THR A 689 -22.79 16.16 -26.20
CA THR A 689 -23.05 15.38 -27.42
C THR A 689 -21.88 15.27 -28.39
N ARG A 690 -20.92 16.21 -28.35
CA ARG A 690 -19.74 16.19 -29.24
C ARG A 690 -18.49 15.61 -28.59
N PHE A 691 -18.53 15.18 -27.34
CA PHE A 691 -17.40 14.53 -26.69
C PHE A 691 -17.51 13.01 -26.75
N VAL A 692 -16.38 12.35 -27.04
CA VAL A 692 -16.19 10.90 -27.06
C VAL A 692 -14.80 10.57 -26.50
N GLY A 693 -14.50 9.29 -26.26
CA GLY A 693 -13.21 8.88 -25.68
C GLY A 693 -13.29 8.66 -24.18
N ASP A 694 -12.23 9.03 -23.47
CA ASP A 694 -12.11 8.82 -22.03
C ASP A 694 -13.13 9.65 -21.23
N PRO A 695 -13.49 9.22 -19.99
CA PRO A 695 -14.36 10.01 -19.12
C PRO A 695 -13.81 11.42 -18.92
N ILE A 696 -14.66 12.39 -18.62
CA ILE A 696 -14.23 13.78 -18.47
C ILE A 696 -14.52 14.25 -17.06
N HIS A 697 -13.51 14.76 -16.37
CA HIS A 697 -13.67 15.52 -15.13
C HIS A 697 -13.00 16.88 -15.28
N VAL A 698 -13.75 17.93 -14.98
CA VAL A 698 -13.27 19.31 -15.07
C VAL A 698 -13.78 20.12 -13.89
N GLU A 699 -13.07 21.20 -13.56
CA GLU A 699 -13.48 22.12 -12.51
C GLU A 699 -14.71 22.94 -12.93
N ASP A 700 -15.54 23.31 -11.96
CA ASP A 700 -16.81 24.03 -12.20
C ASP A 700 -16.63 25.30 -13.05
N GLY A 701 -15.55 26.05 -12.83
CA GLY A 701 -15.15 27.24 -13.57
C GLY A 701 -14.70 26.96 -15.01
N PHE A 702 -14.32 25.73 -15.36
CA PHE A 702 -13.95 25.36 -16.73
C PHE A 702 -15.14 24.84 -17.56
N ARG A 703 -16.29 24.58 -16.94
CA ARG A 703 -17.45 23.98 -17.64
C ARG A 703 -17.97 24.85 -18.80
N GLY A 704 -17.96 26.18 -18.65
CA GLY A 704 -18.34 27.09 -19.74
C GLY A 704 -17.39 27.03 -20.95
N SER A 705 -16.09 26.77 -20.70
CA SER A 705 -15.11 26.51 -21.76
C SER A 705 -15.41 25.19 -22.47
N MET A 706 -15.84 24.16 -21.73
CA MET A 706 -16.24 22.87 -22.31
C MET A 706 -17.52 22.96 -23.16
N ASP A 707 -18.48 23.80 -22.79
CA ASP A 707 -19.68 24.08 -23.61
C ASP A 707 -19.31 24.83 -24.90
N THR A 708 -18.34 25.74 -24.80
CA THR A 708 -17.79 26.47 -25.94
C THR A 708 -17.08 25.52 -26.92
N ILE A 709 -16.29 24.59 -26.39
CA ILE A 709 -15.62 23.54 -27.18
C ILE A 709 -16.66 22.65 -27.88
N ASN A 710 -17.72 22.23 -27.17
CA ASN A 710 -18.81 21.44 -27.76
C ASN A 710 -19.50 22.19 -28.91
N THR A 711 -19.75 23.49 -28.73
CA THR A 711 -20.39 24.34 -29.74
C THR A 711 -19.50 24.47 -30.98
N ALA A 712 -18.20 24.71 -30.79
CA ALA A 712 -17.23 24.76 -31.89
C ALA A 712 -17.17 23.44 -32.66
N ALA A 713 -17.19 22.30 -31.95
CA ALA A 713 -17.20 20.98 -32.57
C ALA A 713 -18.49 20.73 -33.39
N ALA A 714 -19.64 21.16 -32.86
CA ALA A 714 -20.91 21.05 -33.56
C ALA A 714 -20.94 21.90 -34.85
N GLU A 715 -20.46 23.13 -34.79
CA GLU A 715 -20.43 24.05 -35.94
C GLU A 715 -19.46 23.61 -37.05
N CYS A 716 -18.41 22.86 -36.70
CA CYS A 716 -17.45 22.29 -37.65
C CYS A 716 -17.74 20.82 -37.99
N ASN A 717 -18.86 20.27 -37.52
CA ASN A 717 -19.27 18.89 -37.74
C ASN A 717 -18.21 17.83 -37.35
N VAL A 718 -17.53 18.04 -36.22
CA VAL A 718 -16.55 17.08 -35.66
C VAL A 718 -17.00 16.60 -34.29
N LYS A 719 -16.34 15.56 -33.79
CA LYS A 719 -16.36 15.16 -32.37
C LYS A 719 -14.98 15.38 -31.75
N VAL A 720 -14.96 15.61 -30.44
CA VAL A 720 -13.73 15.78 -29.66
C VAL A 720 -13.47 14.47 -28.92
N TYR A 721 -12.43 13.76 -29.33
CA TYR A 721 -12.00 12.52 -28.70
C TYR A 721 -11.05 12.86 -27.54
N ILE A 722 -11.53 12.77 -26.32
CA ILE A 722 -10.77 13.08 -25.10
C ILE A 722 -9.82 11.94 -24.79
N THR A 723 -8.61 12.32 -24.42
CA THR A 723 -7.62 11.40 -23.83
C THR A 723 -7.34 11.76 -22.38
N HIS A 724 -7.32 13.06 -22.02
CA HIS A 724 -7.13 13.51 -20.64
C HIS A 724 -7.86 14.81 -20.34
N SER A 725 -8.26 15.01 -19.09
CA SER A 725 -9.01 16.16 -18.57
C SER A 725 -8.70 16.52 -17.10
N TRP A 726 -8.29 15.55 -16.26
CA TRP A 726 -7.96 15.76 -14.84
C TRP A 726 -6.76 14.94 -14.41
N ARG A 727 -5.75 15.61 -13.85
CA ARG A 727 -4.48 15.00 -13.42
C ARG A 727 -4.20 15.20 -11.94
N LYS A 728 -3.50 14.23 -11.36
CA LYS A 728 -2.94 14.35 -10.01
C LYS A 728 -1.49 14.82 -10.06
N VAL A 729 -1.11 15.70 -9.14
CA VAL A 729 0.28 16.17 -9.04
C VAL A 729 1.17 15.01 -8.60
N GLY A 730 2.22 14.74 -9.37
CA GLY A 730 3.18 13.66 -9.11
C GLY A 730 2.78 12.29 -9.70
N GLU A 731 1.56 12.14 -10.20
CA GLU A 731 1.11 10.89 -10.85
C GLU A 731 1.49 10.88 -12.35
N ILE A 732 1.96 9.72 -12.82
CA ILE A 732 2.40 9.54 -14.21
C ILE A 732 1.20 9.09 -15.05
N ILE A 733 0.96 9.77 -16.17
CA ILE A 733 0.02 9.31 -17.19
C ILE A 733 0.67 8.25 -18.07
N PRO A 734 0.07 7.06 -18.23
CA PRO A 734 0.47 6.09 -19.25
C PRO A 734 0.32 6.69 -20.67
N GLY A 735 1.40 6.75 -21.44
CA GLY A 735 1.37 7.13 -22.86
C GLY A 735 1.52 8.63 -23.20
N ALA A 736 1.82 9.50 -22.23
CA ALA A 736 2.08 10.92 -22.50
C ALA A 736 3.43 11.14 -23.23
N ILE A 737 3.38 11.77 -24.41
CA ILE A 737 4.52 11.96 -25.34
C ILE A 737 5.43 13.15 -24.93
N VAL A 738 4.93 14.07 -24.12
CA VAL A 738 5.66 15.28 -23.67
C VAL A 738 5.69 15.38 -22.14
N THR A 739 6.81 15.83 -21.59
CA THR A 739 6.97 16.07 -20.14
C THR A 739 5.90 17.07 -19.67
N PRO A 740 5.05 16.73 -18.68
CA PRO A 740 4.07 17.66 -18.16
C PRO A 740 4.76 18.92 -17.64
N ALA A 741 4.24 20.09 -18.02
CA ALA A 741 4.74 21.35 -17.48
C ALA A 741 4.60 21.37 -15.95
N SER A 742 5.55 22.01 -15.27
CA SER A 742 5.53 22.16 -13.80
C SER A 742 4.27 22.86 -13.28
N ARG A 743 3.54 23.58 -14.14
CA ARG A 743 2.24 24.22 -13.87
C ARG A 743 1.22 23.92 -14.99
N SER A 744 0.76 22.67 -15.04
CA SER A 744 -0.26 22.21 -15.99
C SER A 744 -1.69 22.52 -15.53
N ASN A 745 -2.51 23.13 -16.41
CA ASN A 745 -3.93 23.39 -16.13
C ASN A 745 -4.76 22.11 -15.91
N HIS A 746 -4.23 20.93 -16.29
CA HIS A 746 -4.83 19.63 -15.94
C HIS A 746 -4.84 19.35 -14.42
N PHE A 747 -3.90 19.93 -13.65
CA PHE A 747 -3.86 19.76 -12.18
C PHE A 747 -4.95 20.55 -11.45
N VAL A 748 -5.63 21.45 -12.15
CA VAL A 748 -6.76 22.22 -11.62
C VAL A 748 -8.05 21.91 -12.35
N GLY A 749 -8.05 21.03 -13.35
CA GLY A 749 -9.25 20.65 -14.12
C GLY A 749 -9.69 21.71 -15.15
N HIS A 750 -8.74 22.53 -15.62
CA HIS A 750 -8.95 23.61 -16.61
C HIS A 750 -8.30 23.33 -17.97
N ALA A 751 -8.08 22.06 -18.31
CA ALA A 751 -7.50 21.67 -19.57
C ALA A 751 -8.06 20.34 -20.08
N ILE A 752 -7.92 20.11 -21.38
CA ILE A 752 -8.12 18.82 -22.01
C ILE A 752 -6.98 18.51 -22.99
N ASP A 753 -6.67 17.23 -23.11
CA ASP A 753 -5.91 16.67 -24.23
C ASP A 753 -6.87 15.87 -25.10
N MET A 754 -6.79 16.07 -26.42
CA MET A 754 -7.78 15.55 -27.35
C MET A 754 -7.21 15.26 -28.74
N ASN A 755 -7.91 14.40 -29.47
CA ASN A 755 -7.85 14.32 -30.92
C ASN A 755 -9.19 14.79 -31.51
N VAL A 756 -9.18 15.24 -32.76
CA VAL A 756 -10.42 15.59 -33.47
C VAL A 756 -10.89 14.38 -34.25
N GLN A 757 -12.10 13.90 -33.98
CA GLN A 757 -12.75 12.82 -34.72
C GLN A 757 -13.60 13.40 -35.85
N ARG A 758 -13.31 13.00 -37.08
CA ARG A 758 -14.01 13.38 -38.30
C ARG A 758 -15.40 12.71 -38.40
N PRO A 759 -16.26 13.16 -39.32
CA PRO A 759 -17.55 12.49 -39.60
C PRO A 759 -17.42 11.02 -39.99
N ASP A 760 -16.30 10.62 -40.61
CA ASP A 760 -16.00 9.23 -40.97
C ASP A 760 -15.36 8.43 -39.83
N GLU A 761 -15.40 8.97 -38.60
CA GLU A 761 -14.85 8.40 -37.36
C GLU A 761 -13.32 8.34 -37.29
N SER A 762 -12.60 8.74 -38.35
CA SER A 762 -11.14 8.78 -38.32
C SER A 762 -10.62 9.92 -37.44
N LEU A 763 -9.47 9.69 -36.81
CA LEU A 763 -8.86 10.65 -35.88
C LEU A 763 -7.81 11.53 -36.58
N CYS A 764 -8.02 12.85 -36.50
CA CYS A 764 -6.97 13.83 -36.69
C CYS A 764 -6.18 13.95 -35.37
N ASN A 765 -5.08 13.20 -35.31
CA ASN A 765 -4.18 13.12 -34.16
C ASN A 765 -3.15 14.27 -34.11
N SER A 766 -2.21 14.22 -33.16
CA SER A 766 -1.18 15.26 -32.97
C SER A 766 -0.44 15.68 -34.25
N SER A 767 -0.07 14.73 -35.12
CA SER A 767 0.60 15.01 -36.39
C SER A 767 -0.32 15.75 -37.38
N CYS A 768 -1.58 15.35 -37.45
CA CYS A 768 -2.60 16.00 -38.29
C CYS A 768 -2.92 17.42 -37.80
N LEU A 769 -3.14 17.58 -36.49
CA LEU A 769 -3.43 18.87 -35.84
C LEU A 769 -2.24 19.85 -35.98
N ARG A 770 -1.00 19.35 -35.89
CA ARG A 770 0.20 20.15 -36.15
C ARG A 770 0.31 20.57 -37.62
N GLY A 771 -0.03 19.66 -38.54
CA GLY A 771 0.06 19.90 -39.98
C GLY A 771 -0.97 20.89 -40.53
N GLN A 772 -2.10 21.08 -39.83
CA GLN A 772 -3.20 21.99 -40.22
C GLN A 772 -3.67 21.80 -41.68
N SER A 773 -3.55 20.58 -42.22
CA SER A 773 -3.99 20.23 -43.57
C SER A 773 -5.46 19.79 -43.63
N ASP A 774 -6.09 19.58 -42.48
CA ASP A 774 -7.45 19.10 -42.32
C ASP A 774 -8.43 20.27 -42.14
N SER A 775 -9.39 20.43 -43.04
CA SER A 775 -10.31 21.58 -43.04
C SER A 775 -11.23 21.60 -41.81
N ASP A 776 -11.68 20.44 -41.34
CA ASP A 776 -12.67 20.32 -40.27
C ASP A 776 -12.00 20.54 -38.91
N ALA A 777 -10.81 19.95 -38.71
CA ALA A 777 -9.98 20.22 -37.54
C ALA A 777 -9.51 21.69 -37.50
N THR A 778 -9.15 22.27 -38.66
CA THR A 778 -8.75 23.69 -38.73
C THR A 778 -9.91 24.62 -38.43
N CYS A 779 -11.13 24.30 -38.90
CA CYS A 779 -12.36 25.00 -38.52
C CYS A 779 -12.55 24.98 -36.99
N PHE A 780 -12.46 23.78 -36.39
CA PHE A 780 -12.68 23.59 -34.96
C PHE A 780 -11.67 24.37 -34.11
N ILE A 781 -10.37 24.22 -34.39
CA ILE A 781 -9.31 24.94 -33.67
C ILE A 781 -9.44 26.46 -33.86
N GLY A 782 -9.82 26.91 -35.07
CA GLY A 782 -10.08 28.31 -35.34
C GLY A 782 -11.18 28.89 -34.44
N LYS A 783 -12.29 28.16 -34.26
CA LYS A 783 -13.41 28.58 -33.40
C LYS A 783 -13.09 28.52 -31.92
N VAL A 784 -12.41 27.47 -31.44
CA VAL A 784 -11.94 27.36 -30.05
C VAL A 784 -11.08 28.58 -29.69
N ARG A 785 -10.14 28.95 -30.57
CA ARG A 785 -9.27 30.12 -30.37
C ARG A 785 -10.02 31.45 -30.47
N ALA A 786 -10.98 31.58 -31.40
CA ALA A 786 -11.81 32.78 -31.51
C ALA A 786 -12.68 33.00 -30.26
N ALA A 787 -13.01 31.94 -29.54
CA ALA A 787 -13.76 32.00 -28.28
C ALA A 787 -12.90 32.34 -27.05
N GLY A 788 -11.59 32.58 -27.25
CA GLY A 788 -10.67 32.99 -26.18
C GLY A 788 -9.90 31.86 -25.50
N LEU A 789 -10.12 30.59 -25.90
CA LEU A 789 -9.35 29.46 -25.40
C LEU A 789 -8.01 29.32 -26.12
N THR A 790 -7.07 28.64 -25.46
CA THR A 790 -5.74 28.39 -25.99
C THR A 790 -5.64 27.02 -26.56
N TRP A 791 -4.92 26.92 -27.66
CA TRP A 791 -4.56 25.65 -28.28
C TRP A 791 -3.05 25.49 -28.25
N GLY A 792 -2.54 24.37 -27.75
CA GLY A 792 -1.10 24.18 -27.53
C GLY A 792 -0.26 24.08 -28.80
N GLY A 793 -0.89 23.96 -29.97
CA GLY A 793 -0.20 23.96 -31.27
C GLY A 793 0.49 25.29 -31.62
N VAL A 794 0.15 26.39 -30.94
CA VAL A 794 0.81 27.71 -31.14
C VAL A 794 1.89 28.03 -30.10
N TRP A 795 2.22 27.10 -29.20
CA TRP A 795 3.29 27.30 -28.22
C TRP A 795 4.68 27.15 -28.84
N SER A 796 5.72 27.67 -28.16
CA SER A 796 7.12 27.55 -28.59
C SER A 796 7.58 26.09 -28.68
N THR A 797 7.06 25.25 -27.78
CA THR A 797 7.11 23.79 -27.87
C THR A 797 5.69 23.31 -28.19
N PRO A 798 5.37 22.96 -29.45
CA PRO A 798 3.99 22.73 -29.85
C PRO A 798 3.39 21.47 -29.23
N ASP A 799 2.28 21.64 -28.53
CA ASP A 799 1.42 20.56 -28.02
C ASP A 799 0.03 20.61 -28.70
N PRO A 800 -0.08 20.10 -29.93
CA PRO A 800 -1.27 20.31 -30.76
C PRO A 800 -2.52 19.57 -30.29
N VAL A 801 -2.43 18.70 -29.27
CA VAL A 801 -3.59 18.00 -28.70
C VAL A 801 -4.20 18.75 -27.52
N HIS A 802 -3.54 19.80 -27.03
CA HIS A 802 -3.90 20.48 -25.79
C HIS A 802 -4.82 21.68 -26.00
N ILE A 803 -5.85 21.82 -25.15
CA ILE A 803 -6.69 23.02 -25.02
C ILE A 803 -6.84 23.41 -23.55
N ASP A 804 -6.69 24.71 -23.23
CA ASP A 804 -6.92 25.27 -21.89
C ASP A 804 -7.45 26.73 -21.93
N ASP A 805 -7.77 27.27 -20.75
CA ASP A 805 -8.17 28.68 -20.56
C ASP A 805 -7.07 29.58 -19.97
N ARG A 806 -5.82 29.08 -19.88
CA ARG A 806 -4.64 29.76 -19.30
C ARG A 806 -4.75 30.14 -17.81
N LEU A 807 -5.54 29.43 -16.99
CA LEU A 807 -5.62 29.73 -15.55
C LEU A 807 -4.25 29.78 -14.86
N ASN A 808 -3.32 28.91 -15.28
CA ASN A 808 -1.93 28.87 -14.81
C ASN A 808 -1.12 30.17 -14.96
N GLN A 809 -1.56 31.13 -15.76
CA GLN A 809 -0.93 32.46 -15.85
C GLN A 809 -1.21 33.33 -14.62
N ASN A 810 -2.32 33.09 -13.92
CA ASN A 810 -2.59 33.72 -12.63
C ASN A 810 -2.03 32.83 -11.51
N THR A 811 -0.73 32.95 -11.27
CA THR A 811 0.03 32.07 -10.38
C THR A 811 -0.56 31.95 -8.99
N ALA A 812 -1.07 33.05 -8.41
CA ALA A 812 -1.68 33.04 -7.07
C ALA A 812 -2.99 32.25 -7.01
N VAL A 813 -3.86 32.41 -8.00
CA VAL A 813 -5.13 31.66 -8.08
C VAL A 813 -4.86 30.20 -8.41
N TYR A 814 -3.96 29.94 -9.36
CA TYR A 814 -3.59 28.59 -9.77
C TYR A 814 -2.98 27.79 -8.61
N ASP A 815 -1.98 28.32 -7.90
CA ASP A 815 -1.31 27.60 -6.80
C ASP A 815 -2.31 27.30 -5.67
N THR A 816 -3.23 28.23 -5.38
CA THR A 816 -4.31 28.03 -4.40
C THR A 816 -5.27 26.92 -4.85
N MET A 817 -5.62 26.87 -6.14
CA MET A 817 -6.50 25.83 -6.68
C MET A 817 -5.83 24.48 -6.76
N VAL A 818 -4.54 24.39 -7.12
CA VAL A 818 -3.79 23.13 -7.08
C VAL A 818 -3.80 22.58 -5.66
N ASP A 819 -3.40 23.38 -4.67
CA ASP A 819 -3.38 22.97 -3.27
C ASP A 819 -4.74 22.47 -2.79
N ARG A 820 -5.79 23.21 -3.13
CA ARG A 820 -7.15 22.88 -2.73
C ARG A 820 -7.65 21.61 -3.42
N LEU A 821 -7.63 21.56 -4.74
CA LEU A 821 -8.25 20.50 -5.54
C LEU A 821 -7.45 19.19 -5.48
N GLN A 822 -6.13 19.25 -5.38
CA GLN A 822 -5.29 18.04 -5.24
C GLN A 822 -5.42 17.39 -3.86
N ARG A 823 -5.92 18.12 -2.86
CA ARG A 823 -6.31 17.54 -1.55
C ARG A 823 -7.78 17.12 -1.54
N ALA A 824 -8.66 17.99 -2.00
CA ALA A 824 -10.11 17.81 -1.89
C ALA A 824 -10.67 16.80 -2.89
N CYS A 825 -10.12 16.76 -4.10
CA CYS A 825 -10.57 15.92 -5.21
C CYS A 825 -9.74 14.65 -5.40
N GLN A 826 -9.05 14.16 -4.35
CA GLN A 826 -8.25 12.92 -4.43
C GLN A 826 -9.08 11.69 -4.80
N HIS A 827 -10.37 11.73 -4.47
CA HIS A 827 -11.35 10.70 -4.80
C HIS A 827 -11.76 10.68 -6.28
N ILE A 828 -11.51 11.77 -7.03
CA ILE A 828 -11.79 11.82 -8.47
C ILE A 828 -10.68 11.05 -9.21
N PRO A 829 -11.03 10.02 -10.03
CA PRO A 829 -10.05 9.29 -10.81
C PRO A 829 -9.38 10.22 -11.83
N MET A 830 -8.12 9.96 -12.18
CA MET A 830 -7.50 10.66 -13.30
C MET A 830 -8.22 10.29 -14.59
N THR A 831 -8.51 11.30 -15.39
CA THR A 831 -9.27 11.18 -16.63
C THR A 831 -8.81 12.19 -17.65
#